data_AF-A0A4R4U9X1-F1
#
_entry.id   AF-A0A4R4U9X1-F1
#
_cell.length_a   1.000
_cell.length_b   1.000
_cell.length_c   1.000
_cell.angle_alpha   90.00
_cell.angle_beta   90.00
_cell.angle_gamma   90.00
#
_symmetry.space_group_name_H-M   'P 1'
#
loop_
_entity.id
_entity.type
_entity.pdbx_description
1 polymer ?
#
loop_
_entity_poly.entity_id
_entity_poly.type
_entity_poly.pdbx_seq_one_letter_code
_entity_poly.pdbx_strand_id
1 'polypeptide(L)'
;MFRLVVSQTSPGAYRTVLDALQAPVPPHGPAGRHILIEPGQYPNTGFKSSGDFMLTAVGGPGSVTLDGATDATIQLTGHVTLQGLIVRNWSENGAALDVSEGSVRAEQCQFVSRADTVAVRGWGGARLALSGCQVQDGALVYSAASGIVESTDITGTNGNAVALRKGCAVTVRSCRIDGAGGSGIWVTEGSKPLIEQCTITGPGAAGVLVDERADAAIRNSAIHGSRECSLVVRDNATALAEDCLIADAEKDAVWVTAGGTLTARRLRAESPRRCGISIVTGTGVFEDCEILEPALYGVFAGGQSRTTLVRGRVRGAKKVGVTVSKDGHATIEGTTITGATELGVAADPGSELNLRGCTVVENEGAGVFASGSARVHMDGVTSERNAAPDVLDYEARTAATEQVKEPATPTGTGAADAPPVPQEPGGDVATADDLLAELDAMTGLAAVKHEIRKLTNLQKVAEQRRLAGLPPGPSIGRHMVFAGPPGTGKTTVARLYGRILAALGVVETGQVVEVSRGDLVSENVGGTALKTTGAFEKAVGGVLFIDEAYTLSRKTTGTDFGQEAIDTLVKLMEDHRDEVVIIAAGYSAEMREFLAANPGLTSRISRTVDFENYSPAELLQITESQADSDGYRLSDDARDAILAHFTSMKRDASFGNGRAARRVFEAAVERQAQRLAGLDELPSGDELSLLVAEDLDVDTGLAARFGKARDPEQVTAVLDRLNAMTGLAEVKQEISDLLDLLASSRRRREAGLEAEPFTGHLIFAGPPGTGKTTVARLYGELLAALGVLAQGQVVEAARVDLVGQYIGQTAQKTAEVFDRARGGVLFIDEAYSLSRSGGSGNDFGREAIDTLVKLMEDHRDEVVVIVAGYTSEMSGFLAANPGLASRFARSLTFAPYDVDGLLAIFLGKAGAADYLVPDPTRQALAAHFEATRDQYTDGNGREVDKLFRSAVTAHARRTEHLANTGTHLTRTQLTTLHPEDITPRPLE
;
A
#
# COMPACT_ATOMS: atom_id res chain seq x y z
N MET A 1 -14.93 -43.10 30.29
CA MET A 1 -13.84 -43.06 29.29
C MET A 1 -12.86 -44.18 29.55
N PHE A 2 -12.27 -44.74 28.50
CA PHE A 2 -11.21 -45.75 28.59
C PHE A 2 -9.91 -45.07 29.08
N ARG A 3 -9.35 -45.53 30.21
CA ARG A 3 -8.20 -44.88 30.86
C ARG A 3 -6.88 -45.40 30.31
N LEU A 4 -6.00 -44.49 29.92
CA LEU A 4 -4.65 -44.78 29.43
C LEU A 4 -3.65 -43.91 30.19
N VAL A 5 -2.44 -44.42 30.41
CA VAL A 5 -1.37 -43.69 31.10
C VAL A 5 -0.22 -43.45 30.12
N VAL A 6 0.25 -42.20 30.06
CA VAL A 6 1.44 -41.78 29.32
C VAL A 6 2.52 -41.43 30.34
N SER A 7 3.70 -42.04 30.21
CA SER A 7 4.83 -41.83 31.12
C SER A 7 6.17 -42.15 30.47
N GLN A 8 7.18 -41.34 30.78
CA GLN A 8 8.57 -41.59 30.39
C GLN A 8 9.24 -42.69 31.22
N THR A 9 8.75 -42.97 32.44
CA THR A 9 9.44 -43.83 33.42
C THR A 9 8.65 -45.08 33.80
N SER A 10 7.32 -45.02 33.82
CA SER A 10 6.49 -46.10 34.34
C SER A 10 6.44 -47.31 33.39
N PRO A 11 6.72 -48.54 33.87
CA PRO A 11 6.62 -49.75 33.06
C PRO A 11 5.17 -50.01 32.62
N GLY A 12 4.95 -50.29 31.33
CA GLY A 12 3.62 -50.58 30.77
C GLY A 12 2.76 -49.36 30.41
N ALA A 13 3.26 -48.14 30.63
CA ALA A 13 2.64 -46.91 30.14
C ALA A 13 3.06 -46.62 28.68
N TYR A 14 2.23 -45.85 27.97
CA TYR A 14 2.57 -45.32 26.64
C TYR A 14 3.67 -44.26 26.74
N ARG A 15 4.54 -44.19 25.73
CA ARG A 15 5.66 -43.23 25.71
C ARG A 15 5.25 -41.87 25.17
N THR A 16 4.28 -41.83 24.25
CA THR A 16 3.76 -40.59 23.66
C THR A 16 2.24 -40.54 23.75
N VAL A 17 1.68 -39.32 23.67
CA VAL A 17 0.22 -39.12 23.58
C VAL A 17 -0.35 -39.73 22.30
N LEU A 18 0.42 -39.70 21.20
CA LEU A 18 0.01 -40.30 19.93
C LEU A 18 -0.17 -41.81 20.04
N ASP A 19 0.76 -42.52 20.69
CA ASP A 19 0.65 -43.97 20.89
C ASP A 19 -0.58 -44.33 21.73
N ALA A 20 -0.88 -43.54 22.76
CA ALA A 20 -2.08 -43.71 23.57
C ALA A 20 -3.36 -43.45 22.77
N LEU A 21 -3.37 -42.47 21.86
CA LEU A 21 -4.50 -42.22 20.97
C LEU A 21 -4.70 -43.34 19.94
N GLN A 22 -3.63 -43.99 19.50
CA GLN A 22 -3.66 -45.13 18.57
C GLN A 22 -3.97 -46.47 19.24
N ALA A 23 -4.04 -46.51 20.58
CA ALA A 23 -4.35 -47.72 21.32
C ALA A 23 -5.71 -48.32 20.90
N PRO A 24 -5.79 -49.66 20.71
CA PRO A 24 -7.04 -50.34 20.37
C PRO A 24 -8.13 -50.07 21.40
N VAL A 25 -9.30 -49.63 20.95
CA VAL A 25 -10.46 -49.44 21.83
C VAL A 25 -11.14 -50.79 22.06
N PRO A 26 -11.51 -51.16 23.30
CA PRO A 26 -12.24 -52.39 23.57
C PRO A 26 -13.58 -52.44 22.82
N PRO A 27 -13.97 -53.59 22.21
CA PRO A 27 -15.18 -53.71 21.39
C PRO A 27 -16.50 -53.44 22.14
N HIS A 28 -16.48 -53.43 23.48
CA HIS A 28 -17.64 -53.13 24.35
C HIS A 28 -17.35 -52.05 25.40
N GLY A 29 -16.43 -51.12 25.13
CA GLY A 29 -16.02 -50.05 26.05
C GLY A 29 -16.65 -48.67 25.77
N PRO A 30 -16.54 -47.72 26.71
CA PRO A 30 -16.96 -46.33 26.49
C PRO A 30 -16.17 -45.67 25.35
N ALA A 31 -16.84 -44.94 24.46
CA ALA A 31 -16.27 -44.40 23.21
C ALA A 31 -15.12 -43.38 23.40
N GLY A 32 -15.13 -42.59 24.48
CA GLY A 32 -14.10 -41.58 24.75
C GLY A 32 -12.89 -42.10 25.52
N ARG A 33 -11.70 -41.58 25.24
CA ARG A 33 -10.44 -41.92 25.95
C ARG A 33 -10.11 -40.89 27.04
N HIS A 34 -9.59 -41.33 28.18
CA HIS A 34 -9.04 -40.45 29.23
C HIS A 34 -7.57 -40.80 29.40
N ILE A 35 -6.70 -39.92 28.91
CA ILE A 35 -5.26 -40.10 28.90
C ILE A 35 -4.67 -39.29 30.05
N LEU A 36 -4.15 -40.00 31.03
CA LEU A 36 -3.45 -39.47 32.19
C LEU A 36 -1.97 -39.36 31.85
N ILE A 37 -1.41 -38.15 31.92
CA ILE A 37 -0.01 -37.90 31.60
C ILE A 37 0.76 -37.64 32.89
N GLU A 38 1.74 -38.49 33.19
CA GLU A 38 2.61 -38.34 34.36
C GLU A 38 3.56 -37.14 34.18
N PRO A 39 3.98 -36.49 35.28
CA PRO A 39 4.87 -35.33 35.22
C PRO A 39 6.13 -35.56 34.39
N GLY A 40 6.50 -34.58 33.57
CA GLY A 40 7.67 -34.69 32.70
C GLY A 40 7.59 -33.80 31.46
N GLN A 41 8.68 -33.82 30.68
CA GLN A 41 8.77 -33.16 29.38
C GLN A 41 8.65 -34.21 28.27
N TYR A 42 7.81 -33.93 27.28
CA TYR A 42 7.52 -34.80 26.15
C TYR A 42 7.94 -34.07 24.86
N PRO A 43 9.21 -34.21 24.44
CA PRO A 43 9.71 -33.56 23.24
C PRO A 43 9.15 -34.21 21.97
N ASN A 44 9.22 -33.47 20.85
CA ASN A 44 8.73 -33.90 19.54
C ASN A 44 7.24 -34.28 19.53
N THR A 45 6.44 -33.61 20.36
CA THR A 45 5.00 -33.77 20.38
C THR A 45 4.38 -33.02 19.19
N GLY A 46 3.73 -33.76 18.31
CA GLY A 46 2.93 -33.21 17.21
C GLY A 46 1.93 -34.25 16.78
N PHE A 47 0.63 -34.00 16.94
CA PHE A 47 -0.40 -34.93 16.49
C PHE A 47 -1.69 -34.23 16.07
N LYS A 48 -2.40 -34.91 15.16
CA LYS A 48 -3.74 -34.56 14.72
C LYS A 48 -4.74 -35.61 15.20
N SER A 49 -5.87 -35.18 15.76
CA SER A 49 -6.93 -36.09 16.20
C SER A 49 -8.33 -35.55 15.92
N SER A 50 -9.21 -36.44 15.46
CA SER A 50 -10.65 -36.23 15.30
C SER A 50 -11.49 -36.98 16.34
N GLY A 51 -10.85 -37.76 17.21
CA GLY A 51 -11.55 -38.55 18.22
C GLY A 51 -11.89 -37.76 19.49
N ASP A 52 -12.76 -38.35 20.31
CA ASP A 52 -13.17 -37.77 21.59
C ASP A 52 -12.28 -38.26 22.73
N PHE A 53 -11.61 -37.33 23.42
CA PHE A 53 -10.73 -37.68 24.52
C PHE A 53 -10.48 -36.55 25.52
N MET A 54 -9.96 -36.92 26.68
CA MET A 54 -9.51 -36.01 27.72
C MET A 54 -8.01 -36.25 27.98
N LEU A 55 -7.22 -35.18 27.99
CA LEU A 55 -5.83 -35.20 28.45
C LEU A 55 -5.74 -34.51 29.80
N THR A 56 -5.17 -35.17 30.80
CA THR A 56 -5.01 -34.63 32.15
C THR A 56 -3.58 -34.79 32.64
N ALA A 57 -2.96 -33.68 33.06
CA ALA A 57 -1.70 -33.71 33.80
C ALA A 57 -1.93 -34.25 35.22
N VAL A 58 -1.33 -35.40 35.55
CA VAL A 58 -1.56 -36.09 36.83
C VAL A 58 -0.98 -35.30 38.02
N GLY A 59 0.14 -34.60 37.81
CA GLY A 59 0.78 -33.77 38.84
C GLY A 59 0.15 -32.38 39.03
N GLY A 60 -0.94 -32.09 38.34
CA GLY A 60 -1.59 -30.77 38.33
C GLY A 60 -1.04 -29.81 37.27
N PRO A 61 -1.58 -28.58 37.20
CA PRO A 61 -1.17 -27.57 36.22
C PRO A 61 0.34 -27.32 36.23
N GLY A 62 0.96 -27.36 35.05
CA GLY A 62 2.39 -27.10 34.90
C GLY A 62 3.29 -28.34 35.06
N SER A 63 2.76 -29.49 35.51
CA SER A 63 3.58 -30.68 35.73
C SER A 63 3.97 -31.41 34.42
N VAL A 64 3.26 -31.16 33.33
CA VAL A 64 3.45 -31.82 32.03
C VAL A 64 3.73 -30.77 30.96
N THR A 65 4.83 -30.95 30.23
CA THR A 65 5.13 -30.17 29.02
C THR A 65 5.05 -31.04 27.77
N LEU A 66 4.30 -30.58 26.77
CA LEU A 66 4.28 -31.08 25.41
C LEU A 66 5.01 -30.09 24.50
N ASP A 67 6.18 -30.46 23.98
CA ASP A 67 7.00 -29.59 23.12
C ASP A 67 6.90 -30.04 21.65
N GLY A 68 6.39 -29.16 20.78
CA GLY A 68 6.28 -29.38 19.35
C GLY A 68 7.17 -28.46 18.51
N ALA A 69 7.47 -28.90 17.29
CA ALA A 69 8.28 -28.18 16.32
C ALA A 69 7.71 -28.27 14.88
N THR A 70 6.40 -28.51 14.77
CA THR A 70 5.67 -28.63 13.49
C THR A 70 4.61 -27.53 13.40
N ASP A 71 3.77 -27.55 12.35
CA ASP A 71 2.70 -26.56 12.15
C ASP A 71 1.71 -26.45 13.33
N ALA A 72 1.51 -27.53 14.08
CA ALA A 72 0.80 -27.48 15.35
C ALA A 72 1.31 -28.54 16.33
N THR A 73 1.49 -28.20 17.61
CA THR A 73 1.80 -29.19 18.65
C THR A 73 0.60 -30.10 18.89
N ILE A 74 -0.61 -29.52 18.92
CA ILE A 74 -1.87 -30.25 19.03
C ILE A 74 -2.85 -29.71 17.98
N GLN A 75 -3.30 -30.57 17.06
CA GLN A 75 -4.32 -30.24 16.07
C GLN A 75 -5.61 -31.06 16.27
N LEU A 76 -6.74 -30.39 16.48
CA LEU A 76 -8.00 -31.04 16.90
C LEU A 76 -9.18 -30.73 15.96
N THR A 77 -10.02 -31.75 15.77
CA THR A 77 -11.31 -31.67 15.06
C THR A 77 -12.48 -32.30 15.82
N GLY A 78 -12.24 -33.01 16.93
CA GLY A 78 -13.24 -33.75 17.72
C GLY A 78 -13.67 -33.05 19.02
N HIS A 79 -14.25 -33.80 19.97
CA HIS A 79 -14.61 -33.31 21.30
C HIS A 79 -13.51 -33.59 22.32
N VAL A 80 -12.76 -32.57 22.71
CA VAL A 80 -11.54 -32.74 23.51
C VAL A 80 -11.51 -31.87 24.75
N THR A 81 -11.06 -32.44 25.86
CA THR A 81 -10.75 -31.67 27.09
C THR A 81 -9.26 -31.75 27.39
N LEU A 82 -8.61 -30.60 27.54
CA LEU A 82 -7.21 -30.46 27.94
C LEU A 82 -7.16 -29.87 29.35
N GLN A 83 -6.45 -30.50 30.28
CA GLN A 83 -6.42 -30.06 31.68
C GLN A 83 -4.99 -30.05 32.24
N GLY A 84 -4.53 -28.87 32.65
CA GLY A 84 -3.27 -28.70 33.39
C GLY A 84 -1.98 -28.84 32.56
N LEU A 85 -2.06 -28.73 31.24
CA LEU A 85 -0.93 -28.99 30.33
C LEU A 85 -0.17 -27.70 29.98
N ILE A 86 1.16 -27.80 29.86
CA ILE A 86 1.97 -26.82 29.13
C ILE A 86 2.15 -27.34 27.70
N VAL A 87 1.71 -26.58 26.70
CA VAL A 87 1.84 -26.92 25.28
C VAL A 87 2.66 -25.83 24.62
N ARG A 88 3.80 -26.21 24.04
CA ARG A 88 4.73 -25.26 23.41
C ARG A 88 4.93 -25.61 21.95
N ASN A 89 5.08 -24.59 21.11
CA ASN A 89 5.48 -24.76 19.72
C ASN A 89 6.65 -23.84 19.38
N TRP A 90 7.71 -24.42 18.81
CA TRP A 90 8.93 -23.72 18.45
C TRP A 90 9.12 -23.52 16.94
N SER A 91 8.13 -23.89 16.12
CA SER A 91 8.11 -23.64 14.68
C SER A 91 7.90 -22.15 14.36
N GLU A 92 8.45 -21.68 13.23
CA GLU A 92 8.34 -20.27 12.79
C GLU A 92 6.93 -19.84 12.44
N ASN A 93 6.05 -20.79 12.07
CA ASN A 93 4.66 -20.52 11.70
C ASN A 93 3.65 -21.42 12.46
N GLY A 94 4.12 -22.16 13.47
CA GLY A 94 3.33 -23.18 14.14
C GLY A 94 2.52 -22.66 15.33
N ALA A 95 1.43 -23.35 15.65
CA ALA A 95 0.59 -23.07 16.82
C ALA A 95 0.75 -24.11 17.92
N ALA A 96 0.64 -23.71 19.19
CA ALA A 96 0.59 -24.68 20.29
C ALA A 96 -0.72 -25.50 20.23
N LEU A 97 -1.84 -24.84 19.94
CA LEU A 97 -3.14 -25.47 19.78
C LEU A 97 -3.85 -24.93 18.53
N ASP A 98 -4.18 -25.82 17.59
CA ASP A 98 -4.98 -25.51 16.39
C ASP A 98 -6.27 -26.35 16.39
N VAL A 99 -7.42 -25.69 16.39
CA VAL A 99 -8.74 -26.32 16.38
C VAL A 99 -9.48 -25.86 15.13
N SER A 100 -9.62 -26.76 14.17
CA SER A 100 -10.28 -26.44 12.90
C SER A 100 -11.77 -26.76 12.89
N GLU A 101 -12.21 -27.74 13.68
CA GLU A 101 -13.62 -28.14 13.85
C GLU A 101 -13.81 -28.75 15.25
N GLY A 102 -15.06 -29.04 15.65
CA GLY A 102 -15.35 -29.73 16.90
C GLY A 102 -15.44 -28.82 18.13
N SER A 103 -15.34 -29.40 19.33
CA SER A 103 -15.48 -28.68 20.61
C SER A 103 -14.33 -28.99 21.53
N VAL A 104 -13.51 -27.99 21.83
CA VAL A 104 -12.31 -28.12 22.67
C VAL A 104 -12.47 -27.27 23.92
N ARG A 105 -12.23 -27.86 25.09
CA ARG A 105 -12.18 -27.19 26.38
C ARG A 105 -10.78 -27.32 26.95
N ALA A 106 -10.09 -26.21 27.17
CA ALA A 106 -8.82 -26.17 27.86
C ALA A 106 -8.98 -25.50 29.23
N GLU A 107 -8.51 -26.18 30.28
CA GLU A 107 -8.59 -25.72 31.66
C GLU A 107 -7.21 -25.71 32.30
N GLN A 108 -6.82 -24.57 32.87
CA GLN A 108 -5.54 -24.44 33.58
C GLN A 108 -4.33 -24.85 32.72
N CYS A 109 -4.42 -24.63 31.41
CA CYS A 109 -3.36 -24.92 30.45
C CYS A 109 -2.53 -23.67 30.14
N GLN A 110 -1.26 -23.87 29.81
CA GLN A 110 -0.36 -22.84 29.31
C GLN A 110 0.00 -23.15 27.85
N PHE A 111 -0.20 -22.19 26.96
CA PHE A 111 0.14 -22.26 25.54
C PHE A 111 1.26 -21.28 25.24
N VAL A 112 2.38 -21.76 24.74
CA VAL A 112 3.58 -20.95 24.45
C VAL A 112 3.94 -21.11 22.98
N SER A 113 4.21 -20.00 22.29
CA SER A 113 4.73 -20.04 20.91
C SER A 113 5.80 -18.96 20.71
N ARG A 114 6.09 -18.55 19.48
CA ARG A 114 7.02 -17.44 19.19
C ARG A 114 6.25 -16.13 19.00
N ALA A 115 6.80 -15.01 19.45
CA ALA A 115 6.08 -13.73 19.58
C ALA A 115 5.34 -13.25 18.30
N ASP A 116 5.82 -13.64 17.12
CA ASP A 116 5.24 -13.31 15.80
C ASP A 116 4.23 -14.36 15.27
N THR A 117 3.84 -15.33 16.10
CA THR A 117 3.00 -16.47 15.71
C THR A 117 1.69 -16.54 16.48
N VAL A 118 0.87 -17.54 16.16
CA VAL A 118 -0.41 -17.80 16.83
C VAL A 118 -0.21 -18.93 17.82
N ALA A 119 -0.36 -18.68 19.12
CA ALA A 119 -0.26 -19.73 20.13
C ALA A 119 -1.51 -20.62 20.14
N VAL A 120 -2.69 -20.02 20.01
CA VAL A 120 -3.97 -20.75 20.02
C VAL A 120 -4.85 -20.25 18.88
N ARG A 121 -5.33 -21.19 18.06
CA ARG A 121 -6.17 -20.91 16.90
C ARG A 121 -7.45 -21.74 16.93
N GLY A 122 -8.59 -21.06 16.81
CA GLY A 122 -9.90 -21.67 16.55
C GLY A 122 -10.46 -21.18 15.22
N TRP A 123 -10.82 -22.08 14.31
CA TRP A 123 -11.39 -21.72 13.01
C TRP A 123 -12.42 -22.74 12.52
N GLY A 124 -12.96 -22.55 11.31
CA GLY A 124 -13.79 -23.56 10.63
C GLY A 124 -15.08 -23.98 11.35
N GLY A 125 -15.66 -23.12 12.19
CA GLY A 125 -16.84 -23.44 12.99
C GLY A 125 -16.53 -24.10 14.34
N ALA A 126 -15.26 -24.20 14.73
CA ALA A 126 -14.85 -24.74 16.02
C ALA A 126 -15.50 -24.01 17.21
N ARG A 127 -15.74 -24.78 18.29
CA ARG A 127 -16.10 -24.28 19.62
C ARG A 127 -14.91 -24.43 20.56
N LEU A 128 -14.25 -23.33 20.88
CA LEU A 128 -13.08 -23.35 21.77
C LEU A 128 -13.40 -22.62 23.08
N ALA A 129 -13.16 -23.29 24.20
CA ALA A 129 -13.32 -22.73 25.53
C ALA A 129 -11.99 -22.77 26.27
N LEU A 130 -11.49 -21.62 26.73
CA LEU A 130 -10.30 -21.49 27.56
C LEU A 130 -10.71 -20.99 28.94
N SER A 131 -10.28 -21.66 30.00
CA SER A 131 -10.63 -21.29 31.39
C SER A 131 -9.40 -21.39 32.30
N GLY A 132 -9.00 -20.26 32.90
CA GLY A 132 -7.84 -20.25 33.80
C GLY A 132 -6.52 -20.51 33.07
N CYS A 133 -6.45 -20.17 31.78
CA CYS A 133 -5.30 -20.48 30.91
C CYS A 133 -4.27 -19.36 30.88
N GLN A 134 -3.09 -19.66 30.32
CA GLN A 134 -2.06 -18.68 29.98
C GLN A 134 -1.68 -18.83 28.51
N VAL A 135 -1.62 -17.73 27.78
CA VAL A 135 -1.16 -17.67 26.39
C VAL A 135 0.05 -16.74 26.34
N GLN A 136 1.21 -17.28 25.98
CA GLN A 136 2.48 -16.57 26.04
C GLN A 136 3.18 -16.57 24.71
N ASP A 137 3.80 -15.44 24.39
CA ASP A 137 4.64 -15.24 23.21
C ASP A 137 3.91 -15.65 21.92
N GLY A 138 2.61 -15.38 21.82
CA GLY A 138 1.82 -15.72 20.65
C GLY A 138 0.37 -15.28 20.77
N ALA A 139 -0.29 -15.10 19.64
CA ALA A 139 -1.66 -14.57 19.60
C ALA A 139 -2.72 -15.64 19.88
N LEU A 140 -3.87 -15.21 20.40
CA LEU A 140 -5.11 -15.98 20.46
C LEU A 140 -6.03 -15.55 19.31
N VAL A 141 -6.33 -16.48 18.39
CA VAL A 141 -7.08 -16.16 17.17
C VAL A 141 -8.34 -17.01 17.05
N TYR A 142 -9.49 -16.35 16.90
CA TYR A 142 -10.76 -16.96 16.51
C TYR A 142 -11.18 -16.44 15.13
N SER A 143 -11.46 -17.35 14.20
CA SER A 143 -11.78 -17.04 12.81
C SER A 143 -12.94 -17.89 12.32
N ALA A 144 -14.15 -17.33 12.24
CA ALA A 144 -15.38 -18.11 12.00
C ALA A 144 -15.56 -19.22 13.05
N ALA A 145 -15.28 -18.90 14.30
CA ALA A 145 -15.37 -19.81 15.45
C ALA A 145 -16.24 -19.19 16.56
N SER A 146 -16.61 -19.99 17.55
CA SER A 146 -17.35 -19.52 18.72
C SER A 146 -16.70 -20.06 20.00
N GLY A 147 -16.96 -19.42 21.14
CA GLY A 147 -16.25 -19.81 22.34
C GLY A 147 -16.37 -18.88 23.52
N ILE A 148 -15.70 -19.29 24.59
CA ILE A 148 -15.53 -18.49 25.81
C ILE A 148 -14.05 -18.51 26.18
N VAL A 149 -13.48 -17.34 26.44
CA VAL A 149 -12.14 -17.18 26.99
C VAL A 149 -12.34 -16.53 28.35
N GLU A 150 -12.13 -17.30 29.42
CA GLU A 150 -12.40 -16.88 30.79
C GLU A 150 -11.15 -16.97 31.65
N SER A 151 -10.91 -15.94 32.47
CA SER A 151 -9.81 -15.94 33.46
C SER A 151 -8.46 -16.32 32.85
N THR A 152 -8.19 -15.81 31.65
CA THR A 152 -7.00 -16.18 30.86
C THR A 152 -6.05 -14.98 30.75
N ASP A 153 -4.76 -15.22 31.02
CA ASP A 153 -3.68 -14.24 30.84
C ASP A 153 -3.07 -14.37 29.44
N ILE A 154 -2.86 -13.25 28.75
CA ILE A 154 -2.27 -13.21 27.41
C ILE A 154 -1.12 -12.19 27.38
N THR A 155 0.10 -12.64 27.09
CA THR A 155 1.32 -11.81 27.21
C THR A 155 2.35 -12.09 26.10
N GLY A 156 3.24 -11.12 25.81
CA GLY A 156 4.47 -11.35 25.04
C GLY A 156 4.32 -11.44 23.52
N THR A 157 3.20 -10.99 22.97
CA THR A 157 2.96 -11.00 21.51
C THR A 157 3.44 -9.72 20.83
N ASN A 158 4.09 -9.85 19.67
CA ASN A 158 4.50 -8.70 18.85
C ASN A 158 3.36 -8.15 17.98
N GLY A 159 2.30 -8.94 17.77
CA GLY A 159 1.13 -8.56 16.99
C GLY A 159 -0.08 -8.23 17.86
N ASN A 160 -1.27 -8.52 17.34
CA ASN A 160 -2.51 -8.41 18.12
C ASN A 160 -2.61 -9.56 19.12
N ALA A 161 -2.93 -9.29 20.39
CA ALA A 161 -2.99 -10.34 21.41
C ALA A 161 -4.21 -11.25 21.24
N VAL A 162 -5.39 -10.66 20.97
CA VAL A 162 -6.61 -11.38 20.64
C VAL A 162 -7.15 -10.87 19.31
N ALA A 163 -7.35 -11.77 18.35
CA ALA A 163 -7.96 -11.46 17.07
C ALA A 163 -9.26 -12.24 16.85
N LEU A 164 -10.34 -11.51 16.61
CA LEU A 164 -11.71 -12.00 16.45
C LEU A 164 -12.22 -11.60 15.06
N ARG A 165 -12.29 -12.57 14.14
CA ARG A 165 -12.59 -12.32 12.72
C ARG A 165 -13.58 -13.33 12.12
N LYS A 166 -14.07 -13.01 10.91
CA LYS A 166 -15.00 -13.81 10.10
C LYS A 166 -16.30 -14.16 10.83
N GLY A 167 -16.99 -13.16 11.38
CA GLY A 167 -18.29 -13.33 12.02
C GLY A 167 -18.27 -14.20 13.28
N CYS A 168 -17.20 -14.14 14.07
CA CYS A 168 -17.09 -14.97 15.28
C CYS A 168 -18.00 -14.44 16.41
N ALA A 169 -18.45 -15.36 17.26
CA ALA A 169 -19.27 -15.06 18.44
C ALA A 169 -18.55 -15.62 19.68
N VAL A 170 -17.69 -14.79 20.28
CA VAL A 170 -16.80 -15.18 21.37
C VAL A 170 -17.06 -14.28 22.58
N THR A 171 -17.14 -14.88 23.77
CA THR A 171 -17.14 -14.13 25.03
C THR A 171 -15.73 -14.13 25.60
N VAL A 172 -15.15 -12.95 25.83
CA VAL A 172 -13.87 -12.77 26.52
C VAL A 172 -14.17 -12.17 27.88
N ARG A 173 -13.96 -12.92 28.95
CA ARG A 173 -14.35 -12.54 30.31
C ARG A 173 -13.20 -12.65 31.30
N SER A 174 -13.05 -11.66 32.18
CA SER A 174 -12.08 -11.71 33.28
C SER A 174 -10.65 -11.98 32.81
N CYS A 175 -10.30 -11.53 31.61
CA CYS A 175 -8.99 -11.74 30.99
C CYS A 175 -8.06 -10.56 31.24
N ARG A 176 -6.76 -10.87 31.32
CA ARG A 176 -5.71 -9.86 31.40
C ARG A 176 -4.82 -9.98 30.16
N ILE A 177 -4.69 -8.87 29.44
CA ILE A 177 -3.90 -8.76 28.22
C ILE A 177 -2.80 -7.73 28.49
N ASP A 178 -1.54 -8.14 28.39
CA ASP A 178 -0.40 -7.30 28.74
C ASP A 178 0.67 -7.29 27.63
N GLY A 179 1.04 -6.09 27.19
CA GLY A 179 2.18 -5.86 26.29
C GLY A 179 2.00 -6.42 24.87
N ALA A 180 0.84 -6.20 24.24
CA ALA A 180 0.65 -6.51 22.82
C ALA A 180 1.44 -5.53 21.94
N GLY A 181 2.24 -5.99 20.97
CA GLY A 181 2.94 -5.11 20.03
C GLY A 181 2.01 -4.42 19.02
N GLY A 182 0.84 -5.02 18.74
CA GLY A 182 -0.27 -4.42 18.00
C GLY A 182 -1.42 -3.99 18.93
N SER A 183 -2.66 -4.35 18.56
CA SER A 183 -3.84 -4.09 19.38
C SER A 183 -4.03 -5.15 20.47
N GLY A 184 -4.59 -4.77 21.61
CA GLY A 184 -4.93 -5.72 22.68
C GLY A 184 -6.00 -6.71 22.21
N ILE A 185 -7.16 -6.18 21.80
CA ILE A 185 -8.23 -6.96 21.16
C ILE A 185 -8.59 -6.31 19.82
N TRP A 186 -8.54 -7.09 18.75
CA TRP A 186 -8.99 -6.68 17.42
C TRP A 186 -10.23 -7.47 17.01
N VAL A 187 -11.32 -6.74 16.76
CA VAL A 187 -12.61 -7.26 16.33
C VAL A 187 -12.92 -6.77 14.92
N THR A 188 -13.09 -7.69 13.99
CA THR A 188 -13.20 -7.36 12.56
C THR A 188 -14.10 -8.32 11.80
N GLU A 189 -14.31 -8.07 10.51
CA GLU A 189 -15.01 -8.93 9.56
C GLU A 189 -16.39 -9.38 10.09
N GLY A 190 -17.21 -8.43 10.57
CA GLY A 190 -18.58 -8.69 11.05
C GLY A 190 -18.70 -9.48 12.36
N SER A 191 -17.61 -9.64 13.11
CA SER A 191 -17.60 -10.39 14.38
C SER A 191 -18.38 -9.69 15.49
N LYS A 192 -18.98 -10.48 16.38
CA LYS A 192 -19.90 -10.00 17.43
C LYS A 192 -19.54 -10.48 18.84
N PRO A 193 -18.40 -10.05 19.41
CA PRO A 193 -17.99 -10.53 20.72
C PRO A 193 -18.61 -9.75 21.88
N LEU A 194 -18.62 -10.42 23.04
CA LEU A 194 -18.83 -9.80 24.34
C LEU A 194 -17.49 -9.78 25.09
N ILE A 195 -16.99 -8.60 25.42
CA ILE A 195 -15.77 -8.38 26.18
C ILE A 195 -16.20 -7.84 27.55
N GLU A 196 -15.91 -8.56 28.62
CA GLU A 196 -16.44 -8.26 29.96
C GLU A 196 -15.37 -8.44 31.03
N GLN A 197 -15.23 -7.48 31.96
CA GLN A 197 -14.30 -7.61 33.09
C GLN A 197 -12.83 -7.82 32.68
N CYS A 198 -12.42 -7.28 31.53
CA CYS A 198 -11.07 -7.44 31.01
C CYS A 198 -10.17 -6.27 31.40
N THR A 199 -8.89 -6.55 31.62
CA THR A 199 -7.84 -5.53 31.79
C THR A 199 -6.85 -5.63 30.63
N ILE A 200 -6.68 -4.53 29.90
CA ILE A 200 -5.78 -4.43 28.75
C ILE A 200 -4.72 -3.38 29.06
N THR A 201 -3.45 -3.76 29.06
CA THR A 201 -2.34 -2.88 29.46
C THR A 201 -1.26 -2.82 28.39
N GLY A 202 -0.80 -1.62 28.09
CA GLY A 202 0.37 -1.38 27.25
C GLY A 202 0.30 -1.84 25.78
N PRO A 203 -0.85 -1.79 25.07
CA PRO A 203 -0.89 -2.17 23.67
C PRO A 203 -0.08 -1.18 22.81
N GLY A 204 0.62 -1.69 21.80
CA GLY A 204 1.44 -0.94 20.86
C GLY A 204 0.64 -0.13 19.83
N ALA A 205 -0.63 -0.50 19.61
CA ALA A 205 -1.61 0.27 18.85
C ALA A 205 -2.83 0.59 19.74
N ALA A 206 -3.97 -0.05 19.47
CA ALA A 206 -5.21 0.19 20.21
C ALA A 206 -5.45 -0.81 21.35
N GLY A 207 -6.14 -0.39 22.42
CA GLY A 207 -6.63 -1.33 23.44
C GLY A 207 -7.68 -2.27 22.87
N VAL A 208 -8.74 -1.69 22.30
CA VAL A 208 -9.76 -2.41 21.54
C VAL A 208 -9.98 -1.70 20.21
N LEU A 209 -9.81 -2.43 19.11
CA LEU A 209 -10.09 -1.98 17.74
C LEU A 209 -11.30 -2.74 17.20
N VAL A 210 -12.31 -2.01 16.72
CA VAL A 210 -13.53 -2.55 16.10
C VAL A 210 -13.67 -1.98 14.69
N ASP A 211 -13.54 -2.81 13.67
CA ASP A 211 -13.62 -2.40 12.26
C ASP A 211 -14.39 -3.41 11.37
N GLU A 212 -14.48 -3.12 10.07
CA GLU A 212 -15.12 -3.95 9.05
C GLU A 212 -16.52 -4.47 9.44
N ARG A 213 -17.43 -3.55 9.79
CA ARG A 213 -18.83 -3.86 10.19
C ARG A 213 -18.97 -4.81 11.39
N ALA A 214 -17.92 -4.95 12.21
CA ALA A 214 -18.03 -5.68 13.47
C ALA A 214 -18.99 -4.98 14.46
N ASP A 215 -19.45 -5.73 15.46
CA ASP A 215 -20.46 -5.30 16.42
C ASP A 215 -20.06 -5.79 17.83
N ALA A 216 -19.27 -4.99 18.55
CA ALA A 216 -18.63 -5.39 19.79
C ALA A 216 -19.31 -4.78 21.03
N ALA A 217 -19.57 -5.60 22.05
CA ALA A 217 -20.00 -5.13 23.36
C ALA A 217 -18.85 -5.22 24.36
N ILE A 218 -18.50 -4.11 25.01
CA ILE A 218 -17.41 -3.97 25.97
C ILE A 218 -18.02 -3.52 27.30
N ARG A 219 -17.83 -4.29 28.37
CA ARG A 219 -18.44 -4.04 29.67
C ARG A 219 -17.45 -4.17 30.80
N ASN A 220 -17.55 -3.31 31.82
CA ASN A 220 -16.79 -3.43 33.06
C ASN A 220 -15.28 -3.63 32.84
N SER A 221 -14.71 -3.03 31.79
CA SER A 221 -13.35 -3.32 31.34
C SER A 221 -12.45 -2.10 31.46
N ALA A 222 -11.16 -2.34 31.67
CA ALA A 222 -10.16 -1.31 31.88
C ALA A 222 -9.06 -1.38 30.82
N ILE A 223 -8.73 -0.24 30.21
CA ILE A 223 -7.69 -0.10 29.19
C ILE A 223 -6.67 0.93 29.68
N HIS A 224 -5.40 0.55 29.75
CA HIS A 224 -4.32 1.37 30.30
C HIS A 224 -3.14 1.48 29.33
N GLY A 225 -2.57 2.68 29.20
CA GLY A 225 -1.24 2.88 28.60
C GLY A 225 -1.14 2.52 27.13
N SER A 226 -2.17 2.81 26.33
CA SER A 226 -2.13 2.54 24.88
C SER A 226 -1.15 3.48 24.17
N ARG A 227 -0.25 2.95 23.32
CA ARG A 227 0.71 3.77 22.55
C ARG A 227 0.05 4.59 21.44
N GLU A 228 -1.17 4.24 21.04
CA GLU A 228 -2.01 5.06 20.17
C GLU A 228 -3.34 5.43 20.83
N CYS A 229 -4.48 5.05 20.23
CA CYS A 229 -5.82 5.34 20.76
C CYS A 229 -6.36 4.12 21.51
N SER A 230 -7.06 4.29 22.64
CA SER A 230 -7.45 3.14 23.47
C SER A 230 -8.66 2.37 22.94
N LEU A 231 -9.74 3.05 22.57
CA LEU A 231 -10.92 2.45 21.94
C LEU A 231 -11.14 3.06 20.56
N VAL A 232 -11.08 2.24 19.51
CA VAL A 232 -11.23 2.67 18.11
C VAL A 232 -12.39 1.96 17.45
N VAL A 233 -13.29 2.72 16.81
CA VAL A 233 -14.43 2.20 16.05
C VAL A 233 -14.43 2.80 14.65
N ARG A 234 -14.30 1.99 13.60
CA ARG A 234 -14.24 2.46 12.21
C ARG A 234 -14.89 1.51 11.20
N ASP A 235 -14.90 1.90 9.93
CA ASP A 235 -15.34 1.07 8.80
C ASP A 235 -16.76 0.51 8.98
N ASN A 236 -17.69 1.40 9.34
CA ASN A 236 -19.10 1.11 9.65
C ASN A 236 -19.31 0.06 10.76
N ALA A 237 -18.32 -0.13 11.63
CA ALA A 237 -18.48 -0.97 12.80
C ALA A 237 -19.30 -0.28 13.90
N THR A 238 -19.89 -1.10 14.76
CA THR A 238 -20.65 -0.66 15.92
C THR A 238 -19.98 -1.16 17.20
N ALA A 239 -19.93 -0.31 18.21
CA ALA A 239 -19.50 -0.72 19.54
C ALA A 239 -20.42 -0.15 20.63
N LEU A 240 -20.60 -0.95 21.68
CA LEU A 240 -21.23 -0.55 22.94
C LEU A 240 -20.19 -0.65 24.05
N ALA A 241 -19.87 0.46 24.72
CA ALA A 241 -18.95 0.49 25.85
C ALA A 241 -19.69 0.91 27.13
N GLU A 242 -19.87 0.00 28.09
CA GLU A 242 -20.56 0.28 29.35
C GLU A 242 -19.61 0.06 30.54
N ASP A 243 -19.60 0.98 31.51
CA ASP A 243 -18.81 0.84 32.75
C ASP A 243 -17.31 0.61 32.48
N CYS A 244 -16.75 1.35 31.51
CA CYS A 244 -15.36 1.17 31.08
C CYS A 244 -14.45 2.28 31.62
N LEU A 245 -13.22 1.91 31.98
CA LEU A 245 -12.14 2.84 32.34
C LEU A 245 -11.10 2.84 31.22
N ILE A 246 -10.72 4.03 30.75
CA ILE A 246 -9.62 4.25 29.82
C ILE A 246 -8.66 5.23 30.48
N ALA A 247 -7.40 4.86 30.63
CA ALA A 247 -6.39 5.73 31.21
C ALA A 247 -5.08 5.72 30.41
N ASP A 248 -4.42 6.89 30.40
CA ASP A 248 -3.06 7.07 29.87
C ASP A 248 -2.92 6.68 28.39
N ALA A 249 -3.86 7.10 27.53
CA ALA A 249 -3.73 6.96 26.09
C ALA A 249 -2.71 7.97 25.53
N GLU A 250 -1.72 7.51 24.76
CA GLU A 250 -0.71 8.38 24.12
C GLU A 250 -1.29 9.22 22.96
N LYS A 251 -2.48 8.87 22.45
CA LYS A 251 -3.28 9.70 21.53
C LYS A 251 -4.67 9.99 22.13
N ASP A 252 -5.74 9.50 21.51
CA ASP A 252 -7.12 9.71 21.96
C ASP A 252 -7.59 8.54 22.82
N ALA A 253 -8.34 8.80 23.89
CA ALA A 253 -8.96 7.71 24.66
C ALA A 253 -10.02 6.97 23.82
N VAL A 254 -10.88 7.72 23.12
CA VAL A 254 -11.89 7.17 22.21
C VAL A 254 -11.77 7.83 20.84
N TRP A 255 -11.70 7.03 19.77
CA TRP A 255 -11.69 7.51 18.40
C TRP A 255 -12.72 6.77 17.54
N VAL A 256 -13.68 7.51 16.97
CA VAL A 256 -14.72 6.97 16.08
C VAL A 256 -14.59 7.62 14.72
N THR A 257 -14.47 6.80 13.66
CA THR A 257 -14.33 7.32 12.30
C THR A 257 -14.89 6.43 11.21
N ALA A 258 -14.83 6.84 9.94
CA ALA A 258 -15.20 6.05 8.76
C ALA A 258 -16.57 5.33 8.90
N GLY A 259 -17.60 6.07 9.30
CA GLY A 259 -18.97 5.56 9.50
C GLY A 259 -19.17 4.75 10.78
N GLY A 260 -18.15 4.64 11.64
CA GLY A 260 -18.24 3.94 12.93
C GLY A 260 -19.31 4.54 13.83
N THR A 261 -19.94 3.67 14.63
CA THR A 261 -20.97 4.05 15.61
C THR A 261 -20.58 3.55 17.00
N LEU A 262 -20.45 4.46 17.96
CA LEU A 262 -20.18 4.12 19.35
C LEU A 262 -21.29 4.61 20.25
N THR A 263 -21.83 3.72 21.07
CA THR A 263 -22.61 4.09 22.25
C THR A 263 -21.78 3.80 23.49
N ALA A 264 -21.52 4.80 24.32
CA ALA A 264 -20.79 4.64 25.56
C ALA A 264 -21.64 5.11 26.75
N ARG A 265 -21.66 4.33 27.83
CA ARG A 265 -22.38 4.66 29.07
C ARG A 265 -21.47 4.50 30.26
N ARG A 266 -21.42 5.49 31.15
CA ARG A 266 -20.57 5.45 32.35
C ARG A 266 -19.11 5.11 32.00
N LEU A 267 -18.62 5.67 30.89
CA LEU A 267 -17.23 5.55 30.47
C LEU A 267 -16.41 6.67 31.11
N ARG A 268 -15.28 6.30 31.71
CA ARG A 268 -14.33 7.24 32.30
C ARG A 268 -13.03 7.23 31.50
N ALA A 269 -12.66 8.37 30.93
CA ALA A 269 -11.42 8.58 30.19
C ALA A 269 -10.51 9.52 30.99
N GLU A 270 -9.31 9.06 31.36
CA GLU A 270 -8.35 9.77 32.20
C GLU A 270 -7.04 10.03 31.48
N SER A 271 -6.57 11.29 31.56
CA SER A 271 -5.24 11.71 31.14
C SER A 271 -4.81 11.30 29.71
N PRO A 272 -5.69 11.35 28.68
CA PRO A 272 -5.23 11.12 27.31
C PRO A 272 -4.32 12.26 26.85
N ARG A 273 -3.25 11.94 26.13
CA ARG A 273 -2.29 12.93 25.61
C ARG A 273 -2.80 13.76 24.44
N ARG A 274 -3.97 13.43 23.89
CA ARG A 274 -4.65 14.25 22.88
C ARG A 274 -6.11 14.51 23.26
N CYS A 275 -7.06 13.73 22.77
CA CYS A 275 -8.48 13.93 23.07
C CYS A 275 -9.03 12.88 24.04
N GLY A 276 -10.00 13.27 24.86
CA GLY A 276 -10.87 12.31 25.56
C GLY A 276 -11.70 11.51 24.57
N ILE A 277 -12.55 12.22 23.83
CA ILE A 277 -13.40 11.65 22.79
C ILE A 277 -13.14 12.40 21.48
N SER A 278 -12.91 11.65 20.40
CA SER A 278 -12.69 12.19 19.05
C SER A 278 -13.60 11.48 18.06
N ILE A 279 -14.54 12.20 17.46
CA ILE A 279 -15.45 11.69 16.44
C ILE A 279 -15.20 12.41 15.12
N VAL A 280 -14.79 11.66 14.09
CA VAL A 280 -14.48 12.19 12.76
C VAL A 280 -15.17 11.34 11.71
N THR A 281 -16.19 11.84 11.02
CA THR A 281 -17.00 11.06 10.05
C THR A 281 -17.68 9.82 10.64
N GLY A 282 -18.15 9.89 11.89
CA GLY A 282 -18.85 8.82 12.58
C GLY A 282 -19.94 9.34 13.54
N THR A 283 -20.58 8.42 14.27
CA THR A 283 -21.63 8.74 15.25
C THR A 283 -21.23 8.27 16.65
N GLY A 284 -21.34 9.16 17.64
CA GLY A 284 -21.06 8.86 19.03
C GLY A 284 -22.20 9.30 19.95
N VAL A 285 -22.66 8.41 20.82
CA VAL A 285 -23.61 8.71 21.90
C VAL A 285 -22.96 8.36 23.22
N PHE A 286 -22.84 9.34 24.11
CA PHE A 286 -22.13 9.25 25.39
C PHE A 286 -23.08 9.64 26.51
N GLU A 287 -23.38 8.71 27.42
CA GLU A 287 -24.31 8.93 28.54
C GLU A 287 -23.57 8.74 29.86
N ASP A 288 -23.67 9.73 30.76
CA ASP A 288 -23.09 9.65 32.11
C ASP A 288 -21.56 9.41 32.09
N CYS A 289 -20.85 9.93 31.07
CA CYS A 289 -19.41 9.74 30.87
C CYS A 289 -18.56 10.84 31.54
N GLU A 290 -17.37 10.47 32.02
CA GLU A 290 -16.39 11.38 32.61
C GLU A 290 -15.12 11.46 31.75
N ILE A 291 -14.73 12.66 31.34
CA ILE A 291 -13.50 12.94 30.60
C ILE A 291 -12.64 13.85 31.47
N LEU A 292 -11.49 13.33 31.92
CA LEU A 292 -10.63 13.95 32.92
C LEU A 292 -9.23 14.20 32.36
N GLU A 293 -8.75 15.42 32.52
CA GLU A 293 -7.39 15.88 32.25
C GLU A 293 -6.83 15.58 30.83
N PRO A 294 -7.61 15.77 29.75
CA PRO A 294 -7.10 15.57 28.40
C PRO A 294 -6.09 16.68 28.03
N ALA A 295 -4.99 16.30 27.37
CA ALA A 295 -3.92 17.24 27.03
C ALA A 295 -4.21 18.13 25.80
N LEU A 296 -5.31 17.89 25.08
CA LEU A 296 -5.79 18.77 24.01
C LEU A 296 -7.28 19.09 24.21
N TYR A 297 -8.17 18.17 23.86
CA TYR A 297 -9.61 18.39 23.88
C TYR A 297 -10.34 17.38 24.76
N GLY A 298 -11.37 17.80 25.49
CA GLY A 298 -12.28 16.84 26.16
C GLY A 298 -13.08 16.06 25.13
N VAL A 299 -13.85 16.77 24.32
CA VAL A 299 -14.61 16.20 23.20
C VAL A 299 -14.30 16.98 21.95
N PHE A 300 -13.90 16.26 20.89
CA PHE A 300 -13.71 16.79 19.55
C PHE A 300 -14.73 16.15 18.60
N ALA A 301 -15.56 16.98 17.98
CA ALA A 301 -16.50 16.56 16.93
C ALA A 301 -16.13 17.27 15.63
N GLY A 302 -15.68 16.52 14.62
CA GLY A 302 -15.25 17.11 13.34
C GLY A 302 -15.63 16.31 12.10
N GLY A 303 -15.54 16.98 10.94
CA GLY A 303 -16.11 16.49 9.68
C GLY A 303 -17.61 16.21 9.82
N GLN A 304 -18.19 15.38 8.94
CA GLN A 304 -19.61 14.97 8.97
C GLN A 304 -19.92 14.01 10.15
N SER A 305 -19.61 14.41 11.38
CA SER A 305 -19.81 13.64 12.61
C SER A 305 -21.11 14.03 13.32
N ARG A 306 -21.64 13.09 14.10
CA ARG A 306 -22.76 13.32 15.02
C ARG A 306 -22.38 12.86 16.41
N THR A 307 -22.24 13.81 17.32
CA THR A 307 -21.84 13.54 18.70
C THR A 307 -22.95 13.96 19.66
N THR A 308 -23.37 13.06 20.54
CA THR A 308 -24.33 13.37 21.62
C THR A 308 -23.67 13.04 22.95
N LEU A 309 -23.60 14.01 23.87
CA LEU A 309 -23.12 13.81 25.24
C LEU A 309 -24.20 14.23 26.22
N VAL A 310 -24.67 13.30 27.05
CA VAL A 310 -25.78 13.49 27.99
C VAL A 310 -25.29 13.22 29.40
N ARG A 311 -25.54 14.16 30.33
CA ARG A 311 -25.18 14.05 31.76
C ARG A 311 -23.69 13.77 31.99
N GLY A 312 -22.81 14.28 31.15
CA GLY A 312 -21.38 14.06 31.23
C GLY A 312 -20.63 15.02 32.17
N ARG A 313 -19.35 14.74 32.38
CA ARG A 313 -18.40 15.65 33.02
C ARG A 313 -17.13 15.75 32.19
N VAL A 314 -16.74 16.95 31.79
CA VAL A 314 -15.45 17.24 31.14
C VAL A 314 -14.64 18.14 32.06
N ARG A 315 -13.46 17.69 32.49
CA ARG A 315 -12.63 18.43 33.45
C ARG A 315 -11.17 18.50 33.02
N GLY A 316 -10.56 19.68 33.16
CA GLY A 316 -9.10 19.81 33.11
C GLY A 316 -8.49 19.74 31.71
N ALA A 317 -9.24 20.07 30.66
CA ALA A 317 -8.74 20.05 29.29
C ALA A 317 -7.67 21.13 29.07
N LYS A 318 -6.48 20.75 28.57
CA LYS A 318 -5.37 21.70 28.40
C LYS A 318 -5.53 22.68 27.24
N LYS A 319 -6.47 22.47 26.32
CA LYS A 319 -6.94 23.50 25.38
C LYS A 319 -8.44 23.77 25.58
N VAL A 320 -9.29 22.94 24.98
CA VAL A 320 -10.74 23.19 24.93
C VAL A 320 -11.51 22.03 25.56
N GLY A 321 -12.52 22.33 26.37
CA GLY A 321 -13.39 21.32 26.96
C GLY A 321 -14.16 20.54 25.88
N VAL A 322 -15.03 21.22 25.14
CA VAL A 322 -15.76 20.63 23.99
C VAL A 322 -15.54 21.51 22.77
N THR A 323 -15.13 20.93 21.65
CA THR A 323 -14.97 21.66 20.38
C THR A 323 -15.71 20.97 19.24
N VAL A 324 -16.42 21.76 18.44
CA VAL A 324 -17.08 21.32 17.22
C VAL A 324 -16.42 22.03 16.04
N SER A 325 -15.71 21.27 15.23
CA SER A 325 -15.08 21.80 14.03
C SER A 325 -16.09 21.89 12.88
N LYS A 326 -15.65 22.43 11.75
CA LYS A 326 -16.48 22.55 10.55
C LYS A 326 -17.14 21.22 10.14
N ASP A 327 -18.40 21.32 9.72
CA ASP A 327 -19.33 20.22 9.39
C ASP A 327 -19.71 19.26 10.53
N GLY A 328 -19.14 19.47 11.72
CA GLY A 328 -19.47 18.68 12.91
C GLY A 328 -20.81 19.07 13.51
N HIS A 329 -21.52 18.07 14.04
CA HIS A 329 -22.73 18.26 14.82
C HIS A 329 -22.53 17.71 16.23
N ALA A 330 -22.68 18.56 17.25
CA ALA A 330 -22.66 18.13 18.64
C ALA A 330 -23.92 18.57 19.40
N THR A 331 -24.51 17.63 20.14
CA THR A 331 -25.58 17.90 21.11
C THR A 331 -25.09 17.53 22.49
N ILE A 332 -24.96 18.53 23.36
CA ILE A 332 -24.48 18.38 24.73
C ILE A 332 -25.61 18.76 25.68
N GLU A 333 -26.02 17.82 26.54
CA GLU A 333 -27.14 17.98 27.44
C GLU A 333 -26.74 17.66 28.89
N GLY A 334 -27.10 18.51 29.84
CA GLY A 334 -26.91 18.28 31.28
C GLY A 334 -25.45 18.05 31.69
N THR A 335 -24.50 18.54 30.90
CA THR A 335 -23.07 18.23 31.05
C THR A 335 -22.34 19.38 31.76
N THR A 336 -21.41 19.03 32.65
CA THR A 336 -20.56 19.99 33.37
C THR A 336 -19.17 20.04 32.74
N ILE A 337 -18.70 21.24 32.38
CA ILE A 337 -17.41 21.49 31.71
C ILE A 337 -16.62 22.49 32.56
N THR A 338 -15.46 22.07 33.07
CA THR A 338 -14.67 22.85 34.04
C THR A 338 -13.16 22.76 33.82
N GLY A 339 -12.43 23.82 34.18
CA GLY A 339 -10.96 23.78 34.24
C GLY A 339 -10.28 23.63 32.89
N ALA A 340 -10.92 24.05 31.79
CA ALA A 340 -10.25 24.15 30.50
C ALA A 340 -9.29 25.36 30.48
N THR A 341 -8.08 25.17 29.95
CA THR A 341 -7.03 26.22 29.97
C THR A 341 -7.27 27.31 28.92
N GLU A 342 -7.89 27.00 27.77
CA GLU A 342 -8.20 28.01 26.74
C GLU A 342 -9.70 28.32 26.71
N LEU A 343 -10.56 27.36 26.35
CA LEU A 343 -12.00 27.60 26.17
C LEU A 343 -12.83 26.47 26.79
N GLY A 344 -13.96 26.80 27.40
CA GLY A 344 -14.89 25.78 27.88
C GLY A 344 -15.52 25.00 26.72
N VAL A 345 -16.22 25.71 25.85
CA VAL A 345 -16.88 25.17 24.65
C VAL A 345 -16.57 26.04 23.44
N ALA A 346 -16.18 25.43 22.33
CA ALA A 346 -15.88 26.11 21.07
C ALA A 346 -16.73 25.58 19.90
N ALA A 347 -17.22 26.47 19.05
CA ALA A 347 -17.92 26.16 17.80
C ALA A 347 -17.30 26.91 16.61
N ASP A 348 -16.67 26.18 15.71
CA ASP A 348 -16.00 26.72 14.51
C ASP A 348 -17.00 27.10 13.41
N PRO A 349 -16.61 27.95 12.44
CA PRO A 349 -17.43 28.28 11.28
C PRO A 349 -18.03 27.06 10.57
N GLY A 350 -19.35 27.06 10.35
CA GLY A 350 -20.06 25.97 9.66
C GLY A 350 -20.35 24.73 10.52
N SER A 351 -20.06 24.77 11.82
CA SER A 351 -20.46 23.73 12.77
C SER A 351 -21.90 23.92 13.29
N GLU A 352 -22.46 22.86 13.88
CA GLU A 352 -23.72 22.92 14.63
C GLU A 352 -23.53 22.42 16.06
N LEU A 353 -23.86 23.28 17.02
CA LEU A 353 -23.72 22.99 18.44
C LEU A 353 -25.03 23.27 19.18
N ASN A 354 -25.58 22.25 19.83
CA ASN A 354 -26.74 22.35 20.70
C ASN A 354 -26.31 22.13 22.16
N LEU A 355 -26.44 23.14 23.01
CA LEU A 355 -26.19 23.07 24.45
C LEU A 355 -27.51 23.17 25.21
N ARG A 356 -27.82 22.19 26.06
CA ARG A 356 -29.04 22.18 26.88
C ARG A 356 -28.74 21.87 28.34
N GLY A 357 -29.10 22.75 29.26
CA GLY A 357 -28.90 22.52 30.70
C GLY A 357 -27.43 22.32 31.10
N CYS A 358 -26.48 22.86 30.32
CA CYS A 358 -25.05 22.67 30.55
C CYS A 358 -24.50 23.69 31.56
N THR A 359 -23.48 23.28 32.33
CA THR A 359 -22.75 24.18 33.24
C THR A 359 -21.29 24.28 32.78
N VAL A 360 -20.87 25.48 32.35
CA VAL A 360 -19.54 25.75 31.80
C VAL A 360 -18.86 26.80 32.68
N VAL A 361 -18.08 26.36 33.67
CA VAL A 361 -17.57 27.23 34.74
C VAL A 361 -16.10 26.97 35.05
N GLU A 362 -15.43 27.93 35.68
CA GLU A 362 -14.04 27.74 36.17
C GLU A 362 -13.04 27.42 35.04
N ASN A 363 -13.23 27.98 33.85
CA ASN A 363 -12.28 27.87 32.73
C ASN A 363 -11.36 29.11 32.69
N GLU A 364 -10.10 28.92 32.27
CA GLU A 364 -9.07 29.97 32.22
C GLU A 364 -9.18 30.91 31.00
N GLY A 365 -10.12 30.66 30.08
CA GLY A 365 -10.56 31.64 29.09
C GLY A 365 -12.08 31.76 29.04
N ALA A 366 -12.66 31.89 27.85
CA ALA A 366 -14.10 32.06 27.70
C ALA A 366 -14.86 30.75 28.00
N GLY A 367 -16.07 30.87 28.56
CA GLY A 367 -16.94 29.72 28.78
C GLY A 367 -17.43 29.15 27.46
N VAL A 368 -18.15 29.94 26.67
CA VAL A 368 -18.61 29.60 25.33
C VAL A 368 -18.00 30.55 24.30
N PHE A 369 -17.41 29.98 23.25
CA PHE A 369 -16.81 30.70 22.14
C PHE A 369 -17.36 30.17 20.81
N ALA A 370 -18.14 30.99 20.11
CA ALA A 370 -18.75 30.63 18.85
C ALA A 370 -18.42 31.64 17.75
N SER A 371 -18.12 31.11 16.57
CA SER A 371 -18.10 31.91 15.33
C SER A 371 -19.51 32.38 14.99
N GLY A 372 -19.66 33.60 14.47
CA GLY A 372 -20.96 34.11 14.00
C GLY A 372 -21.58 33.32 12.84
N SER A 373 -20.81 32.43 12.20
CA SER A 373 -21.29 31.50 11.16
C SER A 373 -21.55 30.07 11.64
N ALA A 374 -21.34 29.78 12.93
CA ALA A 374 -21.73 28.52 13.54
C ALA A 374 -23.22 28.55 13.91
N ARG A 375 -23.93 27.42 13.77
CA ARG A 375 -25.31 27.29 14.26
C ARG A 375 -25.28 26.84 15.71
N VAL A 376 -25.39 27.79 16.63
CA VAL A 376 -25.36 27.51 18.07
C VAL A 376 -26.75 27.73 18.69
N HIS A 377 -27.27 26.70 19.36
CA HIS A 377 -28.49 26.78 20.15
C HIS A 377 -28.15 26.53 21.62
N MET A 378 -28.52 27.46 22.49
CA MET A 378 -28.29 27.36 23.93
C MET A 378 -29.62 27.50 24.66
N ASP A 379 -29.94 26.51 25.49
CA ASP A 379 -31.11 26.51 26.36
C ASP A 379 -30.70 26.11 27.78
N GLY A 380 -30.99 26.95 28.78
CA GLY A 380 -30.62 26.69 30.17
C GLY A 380 -29.12 26.52 30.43
N VAL A 381 -28.23 27.17 29.66
CA VAL A 381 -26.77 27.10 29.84
C VAL A 381 -26.31 28.07 30.93
N THR A 382 -25.55 27.59 31.90
CA THR A 382 -24.89 28.41 32.94
C THR A 382 -23.41 28.56 32.60
N SER A 383 -23.00 29.77 32.20
CA SER A 383 -21.60 30.12 31.95
C SER A 383 -21.18 31.26 32.88
N GLU A 384 -20.46 30.93 33.95
CA GLU A 384 -20.04 31.89 34.99
C GLU A 384 -18.70 31.49 35.60
N ARG A 385 -18.02 32.42 36.29
CA ARG A 385 -16.70 32.19 36.90
C ARG A 385 -15.63 31.69 35.91
N ASN A 386 -15.77 32.05 34.63
CA ASN A 386 -14.73 31.88 33.60
C ASN A 386 -13.84 33.13 33.56
N ALA A 387 -12.57 32.99 33.17
CA ALA A 387 -11.62 34.11 33.19
C ALA A 387 -11.89 35.14 32.09
N ALA A 388 -12.60 34.75 31.02
CA ALA A 388 -13.06 35.65 29.96
C ALA A 388 -14.60 35.53 29.78
N PRO A 389 -15.27 36.60 29.30
CA PRO A 389 -16.68 36.54 28.95
C PRO A 389 -16.93 35.65 27.73
N ASP A 390 -18.15 35.13 27.61
CA ASP A 390 -18.58 34.38 26.43
C ASP A 390 -18.55 35.25 25.17
N VAL A 391 -18.21 34.62 24.04
CA VAL A 391 -18.13 35.27 22.72
C VAL A 391 -19.01 34.48 21.76
N LEU A 392 -20.05 35.10 21.22
CA LEU A 392 -21.03 34.43 20.35
C LEU A 392 -21.01 34.92 18.89
N ASP A 393 -20.34 36.04 18.64
CA ASP A 393 -20.27 36.71 17.34
C ASP A 393 -18.82 37.11 17.04
N TYR A 394 -17.89 36.15 17.14
CA TYR A 394 -16.50 36.42 16.78
C TYR A 394 -16.36 36.61 15.26
N GLU A 395 -16.14 37.85 14.81
CA GLU A 395 -15.65 38.17 13.47
C GLU A 395 -14.12 38.20 13.47
N ALA A 396 -13.50 37.22 12.83
CA ALA A 396 -12.05 37.07 12.81
C ALA A 396 -11.34 38.26 12.13
N ARG A 397 -10.53 39.03 12.88
CA ARG A 397 -9.36 39.72 12.30
C ARG A 397 -8.38 38.63 11.87
N THR A 398 -7.85 38.71 10.64
CA THR A 398 -6.84 37.79 10.09
C THR A 398 -5.57 37.78 10.94
N ALA A 399 -5.60 36.98 12.00
CA ALA A 399 -4.48 36.50 12.77
C ALA A 399 -4.62 34.96 12.77
N ALA A 400 -3.56 34.28 12.34
CA ALA A 400 -3.49 32.84 12.25
C ALA A 400 -3.87 32.20 13.59
N THR A 401 -5.05 31.62 13.63
CA THR A 401 -5.42 30.60 14.61
C THR A 401 -5.57 29.30 13.83
N GLU A 402 -4.85 28.29 14.30
CA GLU A 402 -4.92 26.92 13.80
C GLU A 402 -6.38 26.47 13.71
N GLN A 403 -6.88 26.26 12.50
CA GLN A 403 -8.13 25.55 12.26
C GLN A 403 -7.89 24.37 11.33
N VAL A 404 -8.36 23.23 11.82
CA VAL A 404 -8.58 21.95 11.13
C VAL A 404 -9.55 22.21 9.96
N LYS A 405 -9.13 21.90 8.73
CA LYS A 405 -9.85 22.16 7.46
C LYS A 405 -10.87 21.06 7.12
N GLU A 406 -12.11 21.40 6.74
CA GLU A 406 -12.66 21.49 5.36
C GLU A 406 -14.17 21.90 5.40
N PRO A 407 -14.94 22.19 4.32
CA PRO A 407 -14.74 22.85 3.00
C PRO A 407 -15.94 23.76 2.55
N ALA A 408 -15.82 24.56 1.47
CA ALA A 408 -16.88 24.91 0.48
C ALA A 408 -16.75 26.30 -0.19
N THR A 409 -17.06 26.29 -1.49
CA THR A 409 -16.91 27.26 -2.59
C THR A 409 -18.17 28.12 -2.82
N PRO A 410 -18.16 29.08 -3.77
CA PRO A 410 -19.11 28.96 -4.89
C PRO A 410 -18.61 29.42 -6.29
N THR A 411 -18.85 28.53 -7.26
CA THR A 411 -19.46 28.68 -8.63
C THR A 411 -19.02 29.70 -9.69
N GLY A 412 -18.92 29.20 -10.94
CA GLY A 412 -19.18 29.95 -12.19
C GLY A 412 -18.62 29.29 -13.48
N THR A 413 -19.33 28.32 -14.09
CA THR A 413 -20.01 28.35 -15.42
C THR A 413 -19.17 28.41 -16.72
N GLY A 414 -19.41 27.46 -17.65
CA GLY A 414 -19.18 27.62 -19.09
C GLY A 414 -18.95 26.32 -19.87
N ALA A 415 -19.93 25.88 -20.65
CA ALA A 415 -19.93 24.70 -21.53
C ALA A 415 -19.61 25.06 -22.99
N ALA A 416 -19.05 24.13 -23.79
CA ALA A 416 -19.25 24.01 -25.26
C ALA A 416 -18.63 22.73 -25.89
N ASP A 417 -19.52 21.92 -26.48
CA ASP A 417 -19.48 21.03 -27.67
C ASP A 417 -18.31 20.08 -28.04
N ALA A 418 -18.68 18.80 -28.25
CA ALA A 418 -17.93 17.76 -28.93
C ALA A 418 -18.62 17.35 -30.27
N PRO A 419 -17.89 16.93 -31.33
CA PRO A 419 -18.47 16.49 -32.62
C PRO A 419 -18.84 14.98 -32.65
N PRO A 420 -19.59 14.52 -33.68
CA PRO A 420 -20.39 13.29 -33.61
C PRO A 420 -19.64 12.00 -34.01
N VAL A 421 -20.15 10.88 -33.48
CA VAL A 421 -19.65 9.51 -33.72
C VAL A 421 -20.28 8.93 -35.02
N PRO A 422 -19.52 8.22 -35.89
CA PRO A 422 -20.08 7.52 -37.04
C PRO A 422 -20.66 6.15 -36.66
N GLN A 423 -21.84 5.82 -37.19
CA GLN A 423 -22.45 4.49 -37.14
C GLN A 423 -22.10 3.66 -38.38
N GLU A 424 -21.85 2.35 -38.21
CA GLU A 424 -21.83 1.33 -39.27
C GLU A 424 -22.04 -0.09 -38.65
N PRO A 425 -22.34 -1.17 -39.41
CA PRO A 425 -23.68 -1.59 -39.84
C PRO A 425 -24.04 -3.03 -39.38
N GLY A 426 -25.30 -3.43 -39.55
CA GLY A 426 -25.86 -4.69 -39.04
C GLY A 426 -25.31 -6.00 -39.66
N GLY A 427 -25.19 -7.03 -38.81
CA GLY A 427 -24.88 -8.42 -39.16
C GLY A 427 -25.54 -9.41 -38.16
N ASP A 428 -25.74 -10.65 -38.60
CA ASP A 428 -26.48 -11.76 -37.95
C ASP A 428 -26.42 -11.78 -36.42
N VAL A 429 -27.60 -11.84 -35.77
CA VAL A 429 -27.70 -11.87 -34.31
C VAL A 429 -27.35 -13.28 -33.81
N ALA A 430 -26.09 -13.47 -33.43
CA ALA A 430 -25.61 -14.67 -32.75
C ALA A 430 -26.48 -14.99 -31.52
N THR A 431 -26.83 -16.26 -31.32
CA THR A 431 -27.66 -16.66 -30.16
C THR A 431 -26.83 -16.64 -28.87
N ALA A 432 -27.49 -16.55 -27.71
CA ALA A 432 -26.80 -16.59 -26.43
C ALA A 432 -25.98 -17.88 -26.21
N ASP A 433 -26.39 -18.99 -26.84
CA ASP A 433 -25.66 -20.26 -26.77
C ASP A 433 -24.42 -20.27 -27.66
N ASP A 434 -24.47 -19.63 -28.84
CA ASP A 434 -23.28 -19.44 -29.70
C ASP A 434 -22.22 -18.58 -29.00
N LEU A 435 -22.65 -17.53 -28.32
CA LEU A 435 -21.78 -16.64 -27.57
C LEU A 435 -21.19 -17.32 -26.32
N LEU A 436 -21.95 -18.19 -25.65
CA LEU A 436 -21.41 -19.02 -24.57
C LEU A 436 -20.37 -20.04 -25.09
N ALA A 437 -20.56 -20.58 -26.29
CA ALA A 437 -19.55 -21.41 -26.93
C ALA A 437 -18.28 -20.62 -27.28
N GLU A 438 -18.41 -19.38 -27.72
CA GLU A 438 -17.29 -18.44 -27.92
C GLU A 438 -16.55 -18.17 -26.58
N LEU A 439 -17.29 -18.00 -25.47
CA LEU A 439 -16.68 -17.90 -24.12
C LEU A 439 -15.88 -19.16 -23.78
N ASP A 440 -16.45 -20.33 -24.05
CA ASP A 440 -15.87 -21.63 -23.71
C ASP A 440 -14.58 -21.91 -24.49
N ALA A 441 -14.50 -21.42 -25.73
CA ALA A 441 -13.34 -21.51 -26.58
C ALA A 441 -12.16 -20.64 -26.13
N MET A 442 -12.39 -19.59 -25.32
CA MET A 442 -11.29 -18.78 -24.77
C MET A 442 -10.37 -19.63 -23.90
N THR A 443 -9.06 -19.41 -23.95
CA THR A 443 -8.10 -20.14 -23.12
C THR A 443 -8.33 -19.89 -21.62
N GLY A 444 -8.32 -20.96 -20.81
CA GLY A 444 -8.39 -20.89 -19.34
C GLY A 444 -9.72 -20.36 -18.78
N LEU A 445 -9.64 -19.48 -17.76
CA LEU A 445 -10.78 -18.75 -17.16
C LEU A 445 -11.89 -19.62 -16.58
N ALA A 446 -11.60 -20.83 -16.08
CA ALA A 446 -12.61 -21.78 -15.62
C ALA A 446 -13.60 -21.19 -14.59
N ALA A 447 -13.10 -20.45 -13.59
CA ALA A 447 -13.92 -19.79 -12.58
C ALA A 447 -14.83 -18.70 -13.19
N VAL A 448 -14.28 -17.85 -14.07
CA VAL A 448 -15.02 -16.79 -14.78
C VAL A 448 -16.10 -17.39 -15.67
N LYS A 449 -15.76 -18.41 -16.47
CA LYS A 449 -16.71 -19.14 -17.33
C LYS A 449 -17.87 -19.70 -16.53
N HIS A 450 -17.58 -20.29 -15.37
CA HIS A 450 -18.60 -20.82 -14.47
C HIS A 450 -19.53 -19.72 -13.94
N GLU A 451 -18.98 -18.60 -13.46
CA GLU A 451 -19.78 -17.50 -12.90
C GLU A 451 -20.62 -16.79 -13.98
N ILE A 452 -20.06 -16.55 -15.16
CA ILE A 452 -20.80 -15.99 -16.31
C ILE A 452 -21.94 -16.92 -16.75
N ARG A 453 -21.73 -18.24 -16.80
CA ARG A 453 -22.79 -19.21 -17.09
C ARG A 453 -23.90 -19.17 -16.03
N LYS A 454 -23.54 -19.09 -14.75
CA LYS A 454 -24.49 -18.98 -13.64
C LYS A 454 -25.33 -17.71 -13.75
N LEU A 455 -24.71 -16.57 -14.08
CA LEU A 455 -25.38 -15.31 -14.36
C LEU A 455 -26.34 -15.44 -15.54
N THR A 456 -25.86 -16.01 -16.64
CA THR A 456 -26.63 -16.20 -17.88
C THR A 456 -27.85 -17.10 -17.63
N ASN A 457 -27.69 -18.19 -16.87
CA ASN A 457 -28.78 -19.10 -16.51
C ASN A 457 -29.83 -18.43 -15.60
N LEU A 458 -29.38 -17.62 -14.64
CA LEU A 458 -30.30 -16.84 -13.80
C LEU A 458 -31.13 -15.87 -14.63
N GLN A 459 -30.53 -15.19 -15.60
CA GLN A 459 -31.23 -14.27 -16.50
C GLN A 459 -32.19 -15.03 -17.44
N LYS A 460 -31.79 -16.17 -18.00
CA LYS A 460 -32.67 -17.05 -18.81
C LYS A 460 -33.94 -17.44 -18.04
N VAL A 461 -33.80 -17.83 -16.77
CA VAL A 461 -34.96 -18.19 -15.92
C VAL A 461 -35.81 -16.96 -15.57
N ALA A 462 -35.20 -15.81 -15.28
CA ALA A 462 -35.92 -14.57 -15.01
C ALA A 462 -36.77 -14.14 -16.21
N GLU A 463 -36.22 -14.25 -17.43
CA GLU A 463 -36.93 -13.91 -18.66
C GLU A 463 -38.06 -14.90 -18.97
N GLN A 464 -37.85 -16.21 -18.78
CA GLN A 464 -38.92 -17.21 -18.90
C GLN A 464 -40.09 -16.94 -17.94
N ARG A 465 -39.80 -16.51 -16.71
CA ARG A 465 -40.84 -16.13 -15.74
C ARG A 465 -41.61 -14.89 -16.22
N ARG A 466 -40.92 -13.89 -16.77
CA ARG A 466 -41.52 -12.68 -17.33
C ARG A 466 -42.46 -13.01 -18.49
N LEU A 467 -42.00 -13.83 -19.45
CA LEU A 467 -42.80 -14.30 -20.58
C LEU A 467 -44.00 -15.15 -20.14
N ALA A 468 -43.86 -15.90 -19.04
CA ALA A 468 -44.95 -16.67 -18.44
C ALA A 468 -45.92 -15.85 -17.57
N GLY A 469 -45.72 -14.53 -17.44
CA GLY A 469 -46.55 -13.66 -16.60
C GLY A 469 -46.44 -13.93 -15.10
N LEU A 470 -45.40 -14.63 -14.65
CA LEU A 470 -45.14 -14.91 -13.24
C LEU A 470 -44.49 -13.69 -12.58
N PRO A 471 -44.67 -13.50 -11.25
CA PRO A 471 -44.01 -12.41 -10.53
C PRO A 471 -42.49 -12.47 -10.77
N PRO A 472 -41.86 -11.32 -11.08
CA PRO A 472 -40.41 -11.25 -11.19
C PRO A 472 -39.84 -11.77 -9.87
N GLY A 473 -38.87 -12.69 -9.96
CA GLY A 473 -38.19 -13.22 -8.77
C GLY A 473 -37.47 -12.12 -7.98
N PRO A 474 -36.72 -12.46 -6.93
CA PRO A 474 -35.90 -11.48 -6.22
C PRO A 474 -35.02 -10.70 -7.22
N SER A 475 -34.95 -9.37 -7.07
CA SER A 475 -34.18 -8.51 -7.98
C SER A 475 -32.71 -8.92 -7.95
N ILE A 476 -32.19 -9.38 -9.08
CA ILE A 476 -30.78 -9.72 -9.22
C ILE A 476 -30.05 -8.43 -9.56
N GLY A 477 -29.14 -7.99 -8.68
CA GLY A 477 -28.29 -6.84 -8.98
C GLY A 477 -27.50 -7.11 -10.26
N ARG A 478 -27.60 -6.19 -11.23
CA ARG A 478 -26.99 -6.36 -12.56
C ARG A 478 -25.54 -5.89 -12.60
N HIS A 479 -25.19 -4.90 -11.77
CA HIS A 479 -23.86 -4.34 -11.70
C HIS A 479 -22.88 -5.28 -10.97
N MET A 480 -21.64 -5.35 -11.47
CA MET A 480 -20.62 -6.27 -10.98
C MET A 480 -19.21 -5.67 -11.02
N VAL A 481 -18.29 -6.27 -10.27
CA VAL A 481 -16.85 -6.00 -10.34
C VAL A 481 -16.14 -7.11 -11.12
N PHE A 482 -15.23 -6.74 -12.00
CA PHE A 482 -14.22 -7.64 -12.57
C PHE A 482 -12.88 -7.38 -11.88
N ALA A 483 -12.50 -8.27 -10.96
CA ALA A 483 -11.31 -8.12 -10.12
C ALA A 483 -10.22 -9.09 -10.59
N GLY A 484 -9.00 -8.61 -10.80
CA GLY A 484 -7.86 -9.51 -11.02
C GLY A 484 -6.66 -8.87 -11.73
N PRO A 485 -5.55 -9.59 -11.86
CA PRO A 485 -4.30 -9.10 -12.44
C PRO A 485 -4.46 -8.57 -13.87
N PRO A 486 -3.55 -7.70 -14.35
CA PRO A 486 -3.66 -7.13 -15.69
C PRO A 486 -3.48 -8.20 -16.77
N GLY A 487 -4.09 -8.00 -17.93
CA GLY A 487 -3.95 -8.92 -19.08
C GLY A 487 -4.66 -10.27 -18.94
N THR A 488 -5.56 -10.42 -17.96
CA THR A 488 -6.38 -11.62 -17.75
C THR A 488 -7.61 -11.72 -18.67
N GLY A 489 -7.89 -10.70 -19.50
CA GLY A 489 -9.00 -10.74 -20.47
C GLY A 489 -10.32 -10.11 -20.00
N LYS A 490 -10.32 -9.31 -18.92
CA LYS A 490 -11.51 -8.63 -18.37
C LYS A 490 -12.36 -7.90 -19.42
N THR A 491 -11.73 -7.07 -20.24
CA THR A 491 -12.39 -6.29 -21.30
C THR A 491 -13.00 -7.19 -22.38
N THR A 492 -12.26 -8.23 -22.80
CA THR A 492 -12.75 -9.21 -23.78
C THR A 492 -13.99 -9.94 -23.27
N VAL A 493 -13.96 -10.40 -22.01
CA VAL A 493 -15.12 -11.06 -21.37
C VAL A 493 -16.29 -10.09 -21.20
N ALA A 494 -16.04 -8.81 -20.89
CA ALA A 494 -17.09 -7.80 -20.77
C ALA A 494 -17.85 -7.58 -22.09
N ARG A 495 -17.13 -7.50 -23.23
CA ARG A 495 -17.73 -7.39 -24.57
C ARG A 495 -18.58 -8.60 -24.92
N LEU A 496 -18.08 -9.79 -24.63
CA LEU A 496 -18.81 -11.02 -24.86
C LEU A 496 -20.06 -11.10 -23.97
N TYR A 497 -19.93 -10.73 -22.70
CA TYR A 497 -21.06 -10.70 -21.77
C TYR A 497 -22.14 -9.70 -22.19
N GLY A 498 -21.77 -8.53 -22.69
CA GLY A 498 -22.71 -7.56 -23.27
C GLY A 498 -23.54 -8.14 -24.42
N ARG A 499 -22.86 -8.82 -25.37
CA ARG A 499 -23.54 -9.55 -26.48
C ARG A 499 -24.48 -10.65 -25.96
N ILE A 500 -24.06 -11.39 -24.93
CA ILE A 500 -24.89 -12.44 -24.30
C ILE A 500 -26.16 -11.83 -23.70
N LEU A 501 -26.03 -10.70 -22.98
CA LEU A 501 -27.16 -10.02 -22.38
C LEU A 501 -28.15 -9.49 -23.43
N ALA A 502 -27.67 -8.98 -24.56
CA ALA A 502 -28.52 -8.56 -25.67
C ALA A 502 -29.24 -9.74 -26.34
N ALA A 503 -28.54 -10.85 -26.58
CA ALA A 503 -29.14 -12.06 -27.13
C ALA A 503 -30.21 -12.67 -26.20
N LEU A 504 -30.12 -12.41 -24.89
CA LEU A 504 -31.13 -12.79 -23.90
C LEU A 504 -32.25 -11.75 -23.70
N GLY A 505 -32.19 -10.60 -24.38
CA GLY A 505 -33.15 -9.52 -24.23
C GLY A 505 -33.08 -8.80 -22.88
N VAL A 506 -31.96 -8.91 -22.16
CA VAL A 506 -31.74 -8.22 -20.87
C VAL A 506 -31.38 -6.75 -21.07
N VAL A 507 -30.65 -6.47 -22.15
CA VAL A 507 -30.31 -5.12 -22.64
C VAL A 507 -30.61 -5.05 -24.14
N GLU A 508 -30.76 -3.86 -24.70
CA GLU A 508 -31.27 -3.67 -26.07
C GLU A 508 -30.24 -4.01 -27.16
N THR A 509 -28.99 -3.54 -27.02
CA THR A 509 -27.95 -3.63 -28.07
C THR A 509 -26.71 -4.41 -27.63
N GLY A 510 -26.46 -4.51 -26.33
CA GLY A 510 -25.29 -5.23 -25.80
C GLY A 510 -23.96 -4.55 -26.07
N GLN A 511 -24.00 -3.30 -26.56
CA GLN A 511 -22.82 -2.47 -26.77
C GLN A 511 -22.02 -2.31 -25.47
N VAL A 512 -20.71 -2.19 -25.58
CA VAL A 512 -19.84 -1.92 -24.41
C VAL A 512 -19.15 -0.59 -24.62
N VAL A 513 -19.42 0.35 -23.71
CA VAL A 513 -18.76 1.65 -23.66
C VAL A 513 -17.66 1.56 -22.61
N GLU A 514 -16.42 1.56 -23.07
CA GLU A 514 -15.24 1.51 -22.21
C GLU A 514 -14.82 2.93 -21.82
N VAL A 515 -14.64 3.16 -20.53
CA VAL A 515 -14.28 4.47 -19.95
C VAL A 515 -13.23 4.31 -18.86
N SER A 516 -12.42 5.36 -18.69
CA SER A 516 -11.43 5.50 -17.62
C SER A 516 -11.78 6.67 -16.71
N ARG A 517 -10.98 6.90 -15.66
CA ARG A 517 -11.10 8.13 -14.83
C ARG A 517 -11.06 9.40 -15.67
N GLY A 518 -10.20 9.44 -16.69
CA GLY A 518 -10.07 10.58 -17.59
C GLY A 518 -11.34 10.88 -18.38
N ASP A 519 -12.20 9.89 -18.60
CA ASP A 519 -13.46 10.03 -19.34
C ASP A 519 -14.64 10.40 -18.45
N LEU A 520 -14.57 10.07 -17.15
CA LEU A 520 -15.65 10.31 -16.20
C LEU A 520 -15.47 11.61 -15.41
N VAL A 521 -14.23 12.00 -15.14
CA VAL A 521 -13.90 13.13 -14.28
C VAL A 521 -13.61 14.39 -15.11
N SER A 522 -14.10 15.54 -14.65
CA SER A 522 -13.86 16.86 -15.23
C SER A 522 -13.07 17.75 -14.26
N GLU A 523 -12.38 18.73 -14.82
CA GLU A 523 -11.56 19.71 -14.08
C GLU A 523 -12.39 20.89 -13.57
N ASN A 524 -13.62 21.05 -14.07
CA ASN A 524 -14.53 22.12 -13.71
C ASN A 524 -15.54 21.65 -12.65
N VAL A 525 -15.78 22.46 -11.62
CA VAL A 525 -16.81 22.20 -10.58
C VAL A 525 -18.18 21.99 -11.24
N GLY A 526 -18.80 20.83 -11.01
CA GLY A 526 -20.07 20.40 -11.63
C GLY A 526 -19.94 19.82 -13.04
N GLY A 527 -18.74 19.83 -13.64
CA GLY A 527 -18.46 19.23 -14.94
C GLY A 527 -18.35 17.70 -14.87
N THR A 528 -17.96 17.15 -13.72
CA THR A 528 -17.78 15.71 -13.53
C THR A 528 -19.11 14.97 -13.59
N ALA A 529 -20.14 15.50 -12.94
CA ALA A 529 -21.49 14.94 -13.07
C ALA A 529 -21.98 14.91 -14.53
N LEU A 530 -21.74 15.98 -15.31
CA LEU A 530 -22.11 16.03 -16.73
C LEU A 530 -21.35 15.00 -17.57
N LYS A 531 -20.04 14.90 -17.37
CA LYS A 531 -19.18 13.99 -18.13
C LYS A 531 -19.49 12.52 -17.81
N THR A 532 -19.69 12.21 -16.54
CA THR A 532 -20.13 10.90 -16.06
C THR A 532 -21.51 10.54 -16.61
N THR A 533 -22.46 11.48 -16.60
CA THR A 533 -23.81 11.27 -17.18
C THR A 533 -23.72 11.04 -18.67
N GLY A 534 -22.93 11.82 -19.41
CA GLY A 534 -22.75 11.63 -20.86
C GLY A 534 -22.08 10.30 -21.22
N ALA A 535 -21.14 9.82 -20.40
CA ALA A 535 -20.57 8.47 -20.56
C ALA A 535 -21.62 7.37 -20.30
N PHE A 536 -22.45 7.55 -19.27
CA PHE A 536 -23.54 6.62 -18.94
C PHE A 536 -24.62 6.58 -20.02
N GLU A 537 -25.05 7.73 -20.54
CA GLU A 537 -26.06 7.84 -21.60
C GLU A 537 -25.64 7.10 -22.88
N LYS A 538 -24.35 7.15 -23.23
CA LYS A 538 -23.81 6.37 -24.35
C LYS A 538 -23.93 4.85 -24.13
N ALA A 539 -23.94 4.40 -22.88
CA ALA A 539 -24.02 3.00 -22.51
C ALA A 539 -25.45 2.49 -22.32
N VAL A 540 -26.47 3.37 -22.39
CA VAL A 540 -27.89 3.00 -22.33
C VAL A 540 -28.20 1.92 -23.36
N GLY A 541 -28.88 0.85 -22.92
CA GLY A 541 -29.15 -0.33 -23.74
C GLY A 541 -28.00 -1.33 -23.84
N GLY A 542 -26.91 -1.14 -23.07
CA GLY A 542 -25.73 -2.00 -23.09
C GLY A 542 -24.97 -2.05 -21.75
N VAL A 543 -23.65 -2.00 -21.83
CA VAL A 543 -22.72 -2.13 -20.71
C VAL A 543 -21.81 -0.91 -20.63
N LEU A 544 -21.73 -0.28 -19.45
CA LEU A 544 -20.70 0.69 -19.11
C LEU A 544 -19.54 -0.05 -18.42
N PHE A 545 -18.40 -0.15 -19.09
CA PHE A 545 -17.18 -0.78 -18.56
C PHE A 545 -16.20 0.28 -18.08
N ILE A 546 -15.98 0.35 -16.76
CA ILE A 546 -15.09 1.33 -16.13
C ILE A 546 -13.76 0.63 -15.83
N ASP A 547 -12.73 0.92 -16.61
CA ASP A 547 -11.39 0.35 -16.40
C ASP A 547 -10.63 1.11 -15.30
N GLU A 548 -9.83 0.37 -14.54
CA GLU A 548 -9.14 0.84 -13.33
C GLU A 548 -10.04 1.70 -12.41
N ALA A 549 -11.27 1.26 -12.16
CA ALA A 549 -12.31 2.04 -11.48
C ALA A 549 -11.88 2.54 -10.09
N TYR A 550 -10.99 1.81 -9.39
CA TYR A 550 -10.40 2.23 -8.11
C TYR A 550 -9.67 3.57 -8.18
N THR A 551 -9.28 4.02 -9.37
CA THR A 551 -8.68 5.34 -9.54
C THR A 551 -9.67 6.45 -9.22
N LEU A 552 -10.99 6.23 -9.36
CA LEU A 552 -12.03 7.21 -8.98
C LEU A 552 -12.09 7.42 -7.47
N SER A 553 -11.84 6.37 -6.67
CA SER A 553 -11.89 6.41 -5.20
C SER A 553 -10.60 6.88 -4.52
N ARG A 554 -9.51 7.07 -5.28
CA ARG A 554 -8.23 7.52 -4.71
C ARG A 554 -8.32 9.00 -4.34
N LYS A 555 -8.10 9.30 -3.05
CA LYS A 555 -8.03 10.67 -2.53
C LYS A 555 -6.81 11.40 -3.09
N THR A 556 -7.04 12.27 -4.07
CA THR A 556 -6.05 13.22 -4.58
C THR A 556 -6.13 14.49 -3.72
N THR A 557 -4.98 15.05 -3.34
CA THR A 557 -4.90 16.24 -2.45
C THR A 557 -5.31 17.50 -3.20
N GLY A 558 -6.62 17.69 -3.36
CA GLY A 558 -7.21 18.82 -4.06
C GLY A 558 -8.38 18.35 -4.91
N THR A 559 -9.60 18.69 -4.47
CA THR A 559 -10.91 18.48 -5.14
C THR A 559 -11.44 17.05 -5.29
N ASP A 560 -12.69 16.85 -4.83
CA ASP A 560 -13.40 15.58 -4.67
C ASP A 560 -14.06 15.06 -5.97
N PHE A 561 -13.48 15.37 -7.13
CA PHE A 561 -14.11 15.10 -8.43
C PHE A 561 -14.26 13.60 -8.73
N GLY A 562 -13.34 12.76 -8.25
CA GLY A 562 -13.48 11.30 -8.38
C GLY A 562 -14.67 10.77 -7.59
N GLN A 563 -14.94 11.33 -6.41
CA GLN A 563 -16.10 10.99 -5.60
C GLN A 563 -17.41 11.51 -6.23
N GLU A 564 -17.39 12.71 -6.82
CA GLU A 564 -18.53 13.25 -7.59
C GLU A 564 -18.92 12.33 -8.77
N ALA A 565 -17.93 11.75 -9.46
CA ALA A 565 -18.20 10.76 -10.51
C ALA A 565 -18.85 9.50 -9.92
N ILE A 566 -18.35 9.00 -8.78
CA ILE A 566 -18.92 7.84 -8.10
C ILE A 566 -20.37 8.12 -7.65
N ASP A 567 -20.63 9.27 -7.03
CA ASP A 567 -21.97 9.66 -6.58
C ASP A 567 -22.94 9.78 -7.75
N THR A 568 -22.47 10.36 -8.87
CA THR A 568 -23.26 10.45 -10.11
C THR A 568 -23.57 9.06 -10.67
N LEU A 569 -22.58 8.16 -10.74
CA LEU A 569 -22.80 6.77 -11.16
C LEU A 569 -23.81 6.06 -10.25
N VAL A 570 -23.68 6.18 -8.93
CA VAL A 570 -24.61 5.56 -7.96
C VAL A 570 -26.04 6.05 -8.17
N LYS A 571 -26.23 7.34 -8.44
CA LYS A 571 -27.55 7.89 -8.77
C LYS A 571 -28.09 7.31 -10.07
N LEU A 572 -27.29 7.28 -11.14
CA LEU A 572 -27.69 6.75 -12.44
C LEU A 572 -27.97 5.23 -12.40
N MET A 573 -27.26 4.48 -11.56
CA MET A 573 -27.53 3.06 -11.31
C MET A 573 -28.91 2.83 -10.68
N GLU A 574 -29.40 3.75 -9.86
CA GLU A 574 -30.74 3.67 -9.27
C GLU A 574 -31.81 4.03 -10.31
N ASP A 575 -31.62 5.16 -10.98
CA ASP A 575 -32.59 5.73 -11.91
C ASP A 575 -32.76 4.84 -13.17
N HIS A 576 -31.70 4.13 -13.60
CA HIS A 576 -31.65 3.33 -14.83
C HIS A 576 -31.29 1.85 -14.58
N ARG A 577 -31.75 1.29 -13.46
CA ARG A 577 -31.48 -0.08 -12.99
C ARG A 577 -31.70 -1.20 -14.01
N ASP A 578 -32.61 -1.02 -14.96
CA ASP A 578 -33.02 -2.05 -15.92
C ASP A 578 -32.50 -1.78 -17.36
N GLU A 579 -31.79 -0.66 -17.56
CA GLU A 579 -31.37 -0.17 -18.90
C GLU A 579 -29.86 -0.28 -19.15
N VAL A 580 -29.04 -0.30 -18.09
CA VAL A 580 -27.57 -0.35 -18.18
C VAL A 580 -26.97 -1.34 -17.20
N VAL A 581 -26.00 -2.12 -17.65
CA VAL A 581 -25.11 -2.90 -16.77
C VAL A 581 -23.81 -2.15 -16.56
N ILE A 582 -23.37 -1.99 -15.32
CA ILE A 582 -22.07 -1.37 -15.01
C ILE A 582 -21.11 -2.46 -14.57
N ILE A 583 -19.96 -2.54 -15.23
CA ILE A 583 -18.85 -3.42 -14.88
C ILE A 583 -17.67 -2.54 -14.47
N ALA A 584 -17.33 -2.55 -13.19
CA ALA A 584 -16.15 -1.86 -12.69
C ALA A 584 -14.97 -2.84 -12.65
N ALA A 585 -13.86 -2.52 -13.32
CA ALA A 585 -12.70 -3.39 -13.44
C ALA A 585 -11.47 -2.83 -12.72
N GLY A 586 -10.65 -3.71 -12.16
CA GLY A 586 -9.40 -3.34 -11.52
C GLY A 586 -8.72 -4.48 -10.78
N TYR A 587 -7.71 -4.15 -9.98
CA TYR A 587 -6.97 -5.12 -9.15
C TYR A 587 -7.78 -5.54 -7.93
N SER A 588 -7.61 -6.79 -7.47
CA SER A 588 -8.49 -7.37 -6.45
C SER A 588 -8.43 -6.72 -5.07
N ALA A 589 -7.33 -6.08 -4.68
CA ALA A 589 -7.26 -5.34 -3.42
C ALA A 589 -7.90 -3.95 -3.55
N GLU A 590 -7.57 -3.25 -4.62
CA GLU A 590 -7.98 -1.88 -4.92
C GLU A 590 -9.46 -1.81 -5.27
N MET A 591 -10.02 -2.85 -5.88
CA MET A 591 -11.47 -2.93 -6.12
C MET A 591 -12.27 -3.13 -4.82
N ARG A 592 -11.67 -3.72 -3.77
CA ARG A 592 -12.30 -3.75 -2.45
C ARG A 592 -12.34 -2.36 -1.83
N GLU A 593 -11.28 -1.57 -1.98
CA GLU A 593 -11.23 -0.17 -1.58
C GLU A 593 -12.20 0.71 -2.39
N PHE A 594 -12.31 0.50 -3.70
CA PHE A 594 -13.27 1.17 -4.58
C PHE A 594 -14.72 0.95 -4.15
N LEU A 595 -15.10 -0.30 -3.87
CA LEU A 595 -16.43 -0.61 -3.36
C LEU A 595 -16.69 0.03 -2.00
N ALA A 596 -15.67 0.07 -1.14
CA ALA A 596 -15.74 0.69 0.18
C ALA A 596 -15.78 2.23 0.13
N ALA A 597 -15.35 2.86 -0.98
CA ALA A 597 -15.31 4.31 -1.14
C ALA A 597 -16.70 4.96 -1.17
N ASN A 598 -17.73 4.20 -1.54
CA ASN A 598 -19.11 4.68 -1.53
C ASN A 598 -20.08 3.55 -1.15
N PRO A 599 -20.85 3.68 -0.04
CA PRO A 599 -21.86 2.69 0.35
C PRO A 599 -22.88 2.39 -0.75
N GLY A 600 -23.18 3.39 -1.60
CA GLY A 600 -24.04 3.26 -2.76
C GLY A 600 -23.51 2.26 -3.79
N LEU A 601 -22.20 2.22 -4.02
CA LEU A 601 -21.55 1.21 -4.88
C LEU A 601 -21.69 -0.18 -4.27
N THR A 602 -21.36 -0.34 -2.98
CA THR A 602 -21.46 -1.65 -2.29
C THR A 602 -22.89 -2.20 -2.30
N SER A 603 -23.91 -1.34 -2.19
CA SER A 603 -25.30 -1.78 -2.20
C SER A 603 -25.82 -2.23 -3.58
N ARG A 604 -25.28 -1.65 -4.66
CA ARG A 604 -25.78 -1.85 -6.04
C ARG A 604 -24.93 -2.82 -6.85
N ILE A 605 -23.64 -2.93 -6.52
CA ILE A 605 -22.72 -3.89 -7.11
C ILE A 605 -22.80 -5.17 -6.29
N SER A 606 -23.56 -6.14 -6.81
CA SER A 606 -23.97 -7.32 -6.03
C SER A 606 -22.97 -8.47 -6.07
N ARG A 607 -21.98 -8.43 -6.97
CA ARG A 607 -21.06 -9.54 -7.27
C ARG A 607 -19.70 -9.07 -7.73
N THR A 608 -18.71 -9.91 -7.45
CA THR A 608 -17.33 -9.79 -7.95
C THR A 608 -17.00 -11.07 -8.72
N VAL A 609 -16.46 -10.90 -9.92
CA VAL A 609 -15.91 -11.97 -10.77
C VAL A 609 -14.40 -11.88 -10.67
N ASP A 610 -13.78 -12.91 -10.09
CA ASP A 610 -12.33 -12.98 -9.91
C ASP A 610 -11.65 -13.59 -11.13
N PHE A 611 -10.70 -12.84 -11.69
CA PHE A 611 -9.82 -13.23 -12.79
C PHE A 611 -8.47 -13.62 -12.21
N GLU A 612 -8.12 -14.91 -12.32
CA GLU A 612 -6.86 -15.44 -11.83
C GLU A 612 -5.74 -15.32 -12.88
N ASN A 613 -4.49 -15.46 -12.44
CA ASN A 613 -3.36 -15.56 -13.36
C ASN A 613 -3.47 -16.84 -14.19
N TYR A 614 -3.15 -16.75 -15.49
CA TYR A 614 -3.03 -17.93 -16.34
C TYR A 614 -1.85 -18.80 -15.90
N SER A 615 -2.04 -20.11 -15.97
CA SER A 615 -0.98 -21.10 -15.81
C SER A 615 0.03 -21.02 -16.98
N PRO A 616 1.25 -21.56 -16.83
CA PRO A 616 2.24 -21.59 -17.93
C PRO A 616 1.70 -22.22 -19.20
N ALA A 617 0.93 -23.31 -19.07
CA ALA A 617 0.33 -24.01 -20.20
C ALA A 617 -0.73 -23.15 -20.91
N GLU A 618 -1.53 -22.41 -20.17
CA GLU A 618 -2.51 -21.48 -20.73
C GLU A 618 -1.83 -20.27 -21.39
N LEU A 619 -0.71 -19.77 -20.84
CA LEU A 619 0.07 -18.70 -21.47
C LEU A 619 0.71 -19.15 -22.78
N LEU A 620 1.24 -20.37 -22.84
CA LEU A 620 1.72 -20.97 -24.09
C LEU A 620 0.59 -21.05 -25.12
N GLN A 621 -0.59 -21.54 -24.75
CA GLN A 621 -1.76 -21.60 -25.63
C GLN A 621 -2.20 -20.21 -26.14
N ILE A 622 -2.09 -19.18 -25.29
CA ILE A 622 -2.36 -17.80 -25.70
C ILE A 622 -1.32 -17.30 -26.70
N THR A 623 -0.03 -17.63 -26.51
CA THR A 623 1.03 -17.31 -27.47
C THR A 623 0.83 -18.04 -28.80
N GLU A 624 0.46 -19.32 -28.77
CA GLU A 624 0.11 -20.11 -29.97
C GLU A 624 -1.06 -19.50 -30.72
N SER A 625 -2.14 -19.14 -30.02
CA SER A 625 -3.30 -18.53 -30.65
C SER A 625 -3.00 -17.19 -31.32
N GLN A 626 -2.05 -16.41 -30.80
CA GLN A 626 -1.60 -15.15 -31.42
C GLN A 626 -0.68 -15.41 -32.62
N ALA A 627 0.20 -16.41 -32.53
CA ALA A 627 0.99 -16.83 -33.66
C ALA A 627 0.09 -17.29 -34.82
N ASP A 628 -0.89 -18.14 -34.54
CA ASP A 628 -1.83 -18.65 -35.54
C ASP A 628 -2.67 -17.53 -36.18
N SER A 629 -3.11 -16.53 -35.40
CA SER A 629 -3.90 -15.40 -35.94
C SER A 629 -3.10 -14.54 -36.92
N ASP A 630 -1.79 -14.44 -36.70
CA ASP A 630 -0.89 -13.60 -37.49
C ASP A 630 -0.16 -14.42 -38.58
N GLY A 631 -0.51 -15.70 -38.75
CA GLY A 631 0.03 -16.58 -39.80
C GLY A 631 1.36 -17.24 -39.47
N TYR A 632 1.77 -17.23 -38.20
CA TYR A 632 2.97 -17.88 -37.68
C TYR A 632 2.65 -19.24 -37.06
N ARG A 633 3.67 -20.09 -37.00
CA ARG A 633 3.66 -21.38 -36.29
C ARG A 633 4.88 -21.45 -35.39
N LEU A 634 4.73 -22.07 -34.23
CA LEU A 634 5.84 -22.36 -33.32
C LEU A 634 6.43 -23.75 -33.64
N SER A 635 7.76 -23.87 -33.66
CA SER A 635 8.43 -25.18 -33.63
C SER A 635 8.24 -25.85 -32.26
N ASP A 636 8.44 -27.16 -32.17
CA ASP A 636 8.29 -27.89 -30.90
C ASP A 636 9.30 -27.39 -29.85
N ASP A 637 10.55 -27.14 -30.26
CA ASP A 637 11.57 -26.57 -29.38
C ASP A 637 11.19 -25.14 -28.90
N ALA A 638 10.50 -24.35 -29.75
CA ALA A 638 10.01 -23.03 -29.37
C ALA A 638 8.88 -23.13 -28.34
N ARG A 639 7.96 -24.09 -28.49
CA ARG A 639 6.90 -24.36 -27.50
C ARG A 639 7.49 -24.72 -26.14
N ASP A 640 8.46 -25.63 -26.12
CA ASP A 640 9.13 -26.06 -24.90
C ASP A 640 9.87 -24.90 -24.21
N ALA A 641 10.54 -24.07 -25.00
CA ALA A 641 11.24 -22.88 -24.53
C ALA A 641 10.28 -21.83 -23.93
N ILE A 642 9.14 -21.56 -24.59
CA ILE A 642 8.08 -20.67 -24.06
C ILE A 642 7.46 -21.24 -22.79
N LEU A 643 7.20 -22.55 -22.75
CA LEU A 643 6.63 -23.20 -21.57
C LEU A 643 7.60 -23.12 -20.38
N ALA A 644 8.88 -23.38 -20.60
CA ALA A 644 9.92 -23.27 -19.58
C ALA A 644 10.03 -21.82 -19.07
N HIS A 645 9.97 -20.84 -19.97
CA HIS A 645 9.96 -19.42 -19.64
C HIS A 645 8.80 -19.02 -18.75
N PHE A 646 7.55 -19.36 -19.13
CA PHE A 646 6.41 -19.04 -18.27
C PHE A 646 6.43 -19.84 -16.98
N THR A 647 7.02 -21.04 -16.96
CA THR A 647 7.16 -21.84 -15.73
C THR A 647 8.10 -21.18 -14.73
N SER A 648 9.19 -20.54 -15.18
CA SER A 648 10.15 -19.85 -14.31
C SER A 648 9.65 -18.49 -13.79
N MET A 649 8.65 -17.89 -14.45
CA MET A 649 8.09 -16.60 -14.02
C MET A 649 7.24 -16.71 -12.75
N LYS A 650 7.55 -15.85 -11.78
CA LYS A 650 6.69 -15.61 -10.61
C LYS A 650 5.43 -14.86 -11.06
N ARG A 651 4.26 -15.46 -10.81
CA ARG A 651 2.94 -14.91 -11.15
C ARG A 651 2.25 -14.35 -9.91
N ASP A 652 2.63 -13.15 -9.49
CA ASP A 652 1.94 -12.42 -8.42
C ASP A 652 0.74 -11.62 -8.94
N ALA A 653 0.10 -10.84 -8.07
CA ALA A 653 -1.11 -10.09 -8.38
C ALA A 653 -0.94 -9.00 -9.46
N SER A 654 0.30 -8.62 -9.79
CA SER A 654 0.63 -7.62 -10.81
C SER A 654 1.03 -8.23 -12.16
N PHE A 655 1.10 -9.56 -12.27
CA PHE A 655 1.61 -10.24 -13.46
C PHE A 655 0.80 -9.92 -14.74
N GLY A 656 1.49 -9.62 -15.84
CA GLY A 656 0.89 -9.12 -17.09
C GLY A 656 0.08 -10.11 -17.92
N ASN A 657 0.10 -11.41 -17.60
CA ASN A 657 -0.72 -12.46 -18.23
C ASN A 657 -0.69 -12.44 -19.78
N GLY A 658 -1.84 -12.25 -20.44
CA GLY A 658 -1.92 -12.19 -21.90
C GLY A 658 -1.07 -11.10 -22.52
N ARG A 659 -0.77 -10.01 -21.78
CA ARG A 659 0.22 -9.01 -22.23
C ARG A 659 1.63 -9.59 -22.23
N ALA A 660 1.98 -10.43 -21.26
CA ALA A 660 3.27 -11.13 -21.25
C ALA A 660 3.37 -12.14 -22.40
N ALA A 661 2.31 -12.92 -22.66
CA ALA A 661 2.23 -13.81 -23.81
C ALA A 661 2.41 -13.08 -25.15
N ARG A 662 1.72 -11.94 -25.30
CA ARG A 662 1.86 -11.07 -26.48
C ARG A 662 3.26 -10.52 -26.66
N ARG A 663 3.91 -10.05 -25.58
CA ARG A 663 5.30 -9.56 -25.64
C ARG A 663 6.27 -10.65 -26.08
N VAL A 664 6.10 -11.88 -25.58
CA VAL A 664 6.94 -13.03 -26.00
C VAL A 664 6.78 -13.29 -27.50
N PHE A 665 5.54 -13.26 -28.01
CA PHE A 665 5.28 -13.41 -29.43
C PHE A 665 5.87 -12.27 -30.28
N GLU A 666 5.61 -11.00 -29.93
CA GLU A 666 6.11 -9.84 -30.67
C GLU A 666 7.66 -9.81 -30.71
N ALA A 667 8.31 -10.11 -29.58
CA ALA A 667 9.77 -10.22 -29.51
C ALA A 667 10.31 -11.38 -30.36
N ALA A 668 9.57 -12.47 -30.48
CA ALA A 668 9.94 -13.60 -31.32
C ALA A 668 9.90 -13.23 -32.81
N VAL A 669 8.83 -12.54 -33.23
CA VAL A 669 8.67 -12.06 -34.60
C VAL A 669 9.79 -11.06 -34.97
N GLU A 670 10.13 -10.14 -34.07
CA GLU A 670 11.21 -9.18 -34.32
C GLU A 670 12.57 -9.86 -34.51
N ARG A 671 12.91 -10.85 -33.68
CA ARG A 671 14.17 -11.61 -33.80
C ARG A 671 14.20 -12.46 -35.05
N GLN A 672 13.09 -13.10 -35.39
CA GLN A 672 12.97 -13.85 -36.63
C GLN A 672 13.24 -12.93 -37.83
N ALA A 673 12.68 -11.72 -37.86
CA ALA A 673 12.95 -10.74 -38.90
C ALA A 673 14.44 -10.37 -39.00
N GLN A 674 15.13 -10.20 -37.86
CA GLN A 674 16.57 -9.93 -37.83
C GLN A 674 17.40 -11.12 -38.33
N ARG A 675 17.06 -12.35 -37.90
CA ARG A 675 17.71 -13.59 -38.34
C ARG A 675 17.55 -13.80 -39.85
N LEU A 676 16.34 -13.61 -40.37
CA LEU A 676 16.04 -13.77 -41.79
C LEU A 676 16.62 -12.64 -42.66
N ALA A 677 16.74 -11.41 -42.13
CA ALA A 677 17.38 -10.31 -42.83
C ALA A 677 18.90 -10.50 -43.02
N GLY A 678 19.53 -11.33 -42.19
CA GLY A 678 20.96 -11.67 -42.28
C GLY A 678 21.29 -12.80 -43.26
N LEU A 679 20.30 -13.39 -43.93
CA LEU A 679 20.52 -14.47 -44.90
C LEU A 679 20.96 -13.92 -46.26
N ASP A 680 21.95 -14.58 -46.87
CA ASP A 680 22.44 -14.26 -48.22
C ASP A 680 21.41 -14.63 -49.32
N GLU A 681 20.48 -15.54 -49.02
CA GLU A 681 19.40 -16.00 -49.90
C GLU A 681 18.02 -15.60 -49.36
N LEU A 682 17.05 -15.39 -50.26
CA LEU A 682 15.68 -15.04 -49.89
C LEU A 682 15.01 -16.18 -49.11
N PRO A 683 14.46 -15.92 -47.91
CA PRO A 683 13.82 -16.95 -47.09
C PRO A 683 12.55 -17.49 -47.74
N SER A 684 12.30 -18.78 -47.55
CA SER A 684 11.10 -19.47 -48.03
C SER A 684 9.85 -19.10 -47.21
N GLY A 685 8.65 -19.34 -47.77
CA GLY A 685 7.38 -19.08 -47.07
C GLY A 685 7.22 -19.88 -45.77
N ASP A 686 7.81 -21.08 -45.70
CA ASP A 686 7.83 -21.87 -44.47
C ASP A 686 8.79 -21.27 -43.42
N GLU A 687 9.95 -20.73 -43.83
CA GLU A 687 10.86 -20.03 -42.92
C GLU A 687 10.30 -18.70 -42.42
N LEU A 688 9.56 -17.99 -43.26
CA LEU A 688 8.88 -16.75 -42.91
C LEU A 688 7.74 -16.97 -41.90
N SER A 689 7.12 -18.16 -41.90
CA SER A 689 5.99 -18.49 -41.02
C SER A 689 6.37 -19.33 -39.79
N LEU A 690 7.61 -19.80 -39.67
CA LEU A 690 8.05 -20.64 -38.55
C LEU A 690 8.93 -19.85 -37.57
N LEU A 691 8.47 -19.74 -36.32
CA LEU A 691 9.25 -19.24 -35.19
C LEU A 691 9.96 -20.41 -34.51
N VAL A 692 11.28 -20.31 -34.39
CA VAL A 692 12.14 -21.33 -33.77
C VAL A 692 12.64 -20.87 -32.40
N ALA A 693 13.23 -21.78 -31.62
CA ALA A 693 13.73 -21.46 -30.28
C ALA A 693 14.76 -20.31 -30.25
N GLU A 694 15.55 -20.14 -31.32
CA GLU A 694 16.51 -19.03 -31.48
C GLU A 694 15.83 -17.66 -31.60
N ASP A 695 14.58 -17.64 -32.06
CA ASP A 695 13.81 -16.40 -32.19
C ASP A 695 13.28 -15.93 -30.81
N LEU A 696 13.27 -16.79 -29.79
CA LEU A 696 12.67 -16.47 -28.49
C LEU A 696 13.63 -15.76 -27.55
N ASP A 697 13.21 -14.60 -27.01
CA ASP A 697 13.87 -13.91 -25.88
C ASP A 697 13.46 -14.50 -24.53
N VAL A 698 13.50 -15.82 -24.40
CA VAL A 698 12.98 -16.52 -23.21
C VAL A 698 13.95 -16.50 -22.02
N ASP A 699 15.08 -15.83 -22.18
CA ASP A 699 15.97 -15.49 -21.08
C ASP A 699 15.38 -14.26 -20.34
N THR A 700 14.73 -14.49 -19.19
CA THR A 700 14.01 -13.47 -18.40
C THR A 700 14.91 -12.47 -17.65
N GLY A 701 14.79 -11.19 -18.01
CA GLY A 701 15.19 -10.05 -17.17
C GLY A 701 16.44 -9.30 -17.67
N LEU A 702 16.69 -8.10 -17.14
CA LEU A 702 17.94 -7.34 -17.28
C LEU A 702 19.18 -8.22 -16.96
N ALA A 703 18.97 -9.29 -16.18
CA ALA A 703 19.96 -10.30 -15.83
C ALA A 703 19.98 -11.58 -16.70
N ALA A 704 19.07 -11.75 -17.66
CA ALA A 704 19.11 -12.88 -18.59
C ALA A 704 19.55 -12.47 -20.01
N ARG A 705 19.64 -11.17 -20.28
CA ARG A 705 20.51 -10.64 -21.36
C ARG A 705 22.01 -10.86 -21.11
N PHE A 706 22.40 -11.51 -20.01
CA PHE A 706 23.78 -11.88 -19.73
C PHE A 706 24.26 -13.06 -20.60
N GLY A 707 24.73 -12.73 -21.79
CA GLY A 707 25.71 -13.54 -22.52
C GLY A 707 27.16 -13.24 -22.07
N LYS A 708 28.14 -13.59 -22.91
CA LYS A 708 29.49 -12.98 -22.81
C LYS A 708 29.34 -11.45 -22.92
N ALA A 709 30.16 -10.70 -22.17
CA ALA A 709 30.23 -9.24 -22.34
C ALA A 709 30.36 -8.96 -23.85
N ARG A 710 29.47 -8.10 -24.38
CA ARG A 710 29.46 -7.75 -25.80
C ARG A 710 30.83 -7.21 -26.21
N ASP A 711 31.47 -6.49 -25.29
CA ASP A 711 32.82 -5.96 -25.47
C ASP A 711 33.59 -5.87 -24.12
N PRO A 712 34.40 -6.90 -23.78
CA PRO A 712 35.23 -6.90 -22.56
C PRO A 712 36.30 -5.80 -22.52
N GLU A 713 36.81 -5.38 -23.69
CA GLU A 713 37.81 -4.31 -23.79
C GLU A 713 37.18 -2.97 -23.45
N GLN A 714 35.95 -2.73 -23.95
CA GLN A 714 35.17 -1.54 -23.61
C GLN A 714 34.81 -1.49 -22.12
N VAL A 715 34.45 -2.63 -21.49
CA VAL A 715 34.21 -2.68 -20.04
C VAL A 715 35.45 -2.20 -19.27
N THR A 716 36.63 -2.69 -19.65
CA THR A 716 37.89 -2.30 -19.02
C THR A 716 38.18 -0.81 -19.23
N ALA A 717 38.02 -0.31 -20.45
CA ALA A 717 38.24 1.10 -20.78
C ALA A 717 37.28 2.07 -20.07
N VAL A 718 36.02 1.66 -19.83
CA VAL A 718 35.05 2.45 -19.04
C VAL A 718 35.45 2.45 -17.56
N LEU A 719 35.86 1.31 -17.01
CA LEU A 719 36.31 1.20 -15.62
C LEU A 719 37.60 2.00 -15.36
N ASP A 720 38.54 2.01 -16.28
CA ASP A 720 39.75 2.82 -16.18
C ASP A 720 39.42 4.32 -16.16
N ARG A 721 38.47 4.75 -17.00
CA ARG A 721 37.95 6.13 -16.97
C ARG A 721 37.28 6.47 -15.65
N LEU A 722 36.46 5.57 -15.09
CA LEU A 722 35.84 5.76 -13.78
C LEU A 722 36.89 5.85 -12.66
N ASN A 723 37.89 4.95 -12.67
CA ASN A 723 38.96 4.91 -11.67
C ASN A 723 39.86 6.16 -11.72
N ALA A 724 40.08 6.72 -12.91
CA ALA A 724 40.84 7.95 -13.12
C ALA A 724 40.12 9.21 -12.60
N MET A 725 38.80 9.17 -12.36
CA MET A 725 38.09 10.30 -11.77
C MET A 725 38.58 10.56 -10.34
N THR A 726 38.84 11.82 -10.00
CA THR A 726 39.25 12.22 -8.64
C THR A 726 38.15 11.91 -7.63
N GLY A 727 38.52 11.36 -6.46
CA GLY A 727 37.59 11.03 -5.37
C GLY A 727 36.67 9.84 -5.69
N LEU A 728 35.42 9.92 -5.22
CA LEU A 728 34.35 8.95 -5.49
C LEU A 728 34.62 7.52 -5.01
N ALA A 729 35.38 7.33 -3.91
CA ALA A 729 35.75 6.01 -3.41
C ALA A 729 34.52 5.11 -3.14
N GLU A 730 33.49 5.65 -2.46
CA GLU A 730 32.24 4.92 -2.19
C GLU A 730 31.50 4.55 -3.48
N VAL A 731 31.41 5.48 -4.44
CA VAL A 731 30.76 5.23 -5.74
C VAL A 731 31.51 4.16 -6.56
N LYS A 732 32.85 4.22 -6.57
CA LYS A 732 33.69 3.23 -7.26
C LYS A 732 33.53 1.85 -6.65
N GLN A 733 33.50 1.76 -5.32
CA GLN A 733 33.27 0.51 -4.61
C GLN A 733 31.89 -0.05 -4.91
N GLU A 734 30.83 0.77 -4.84
CA GLU A 734 29.47 0.31 -5.12
C GLU A 734 29.25 -0.12 -6.57
N ILE A 735 29.87 0.56 -7.53
CA ILE A 735 29.85 0.11 -8.93
C ILE A 735 30.59 -1.23 -9.07
N SER A 736 31.72 -1.42 -8.36
CA SER A 736 32.41 -2.71 -8.32
C SER A 736 31.55 -3.81 -7.72
N ASP A 737 30.89 -3.55 -6.58
CA ASP A 737 30.02 -4.52 -5.90
C ASP A 737 28.80 -4.88 -6.76
N LEU A 738 28.25 -3.91 -7.49
CA LEU A 738 27.22 -4.13 -8.50
C LEU A 738 27.73 -5.05 -9.61
N LEU A 739 28.92 -4.80 -10.15
CA LEU A 739 29.52 -5.66 -11.17
C LEU A 739 29.78 -7.08 -10.66
N ASP A 740 30.24 -7.22 -9.42
CA ASP A 740 30.48 -8.53 -8.79
C ASP A 740 29.17 -9.29 -8.57
N LEU A 741 28.10 -8.59 -8.17
CA LEU A 741 26.76 -9.17 -8.06
C LEU A 741 26.26 -9.64 -9.42
N LEU A 742 26.41 -8.82 -10.47
CA LEU A 742 26.03 -9.19 -11.83
C LEU A 742 26.83 -10.40 -12.32
N ALA A 743 28.14 -10.42 -12.08
CA ALA A 743 29.01 -11.55 -12.42
C ALA A 743 28.68 -12.82 -11.62
N SER A 744 28.31 -12.69 -10.35
CA SER A 744 27.89 -13.80 -9.48
C SER A 744 26.54 -14.38 -9.92
N SER A 745 25.55 -13.52 -10.18
CA SER A 745 24.25 -13.90 -10.74
C SER A 745 24.43 -14.68 -12.05
N ARG A 746 25.33 -14.21 -12.92
CA ARG A 746 25.70 -14.90 -14.16
C ARG A 746 26.24 -16.30 -13.91
N ARG A 747 27.26 -16.46 -13.05
CA ARG A 747 27.84 -17.79 -12.74
C ARG A 747 26.82 -18.76 -12.17
N ARG A 748 25.89 -18.26 -11.34
CA ARG A 748 24.78 -19.07 -10.78
C ARG A 748 23.86 -19.59 -11.88
N ARG A 749 23.48 -18.72 -12.83
CA ARG A 749 22.63 -19.10 -13.97
C ARG A 749 23.33 -20.06 -14.93
N GLU A 750 24.60 -19.82 -15.26
CA GLU A 750 25.43 -20.75 -16.06
C GLU A 750 25.53 -22.15 -15.40
N ALA A 751 25.41 -22.22 -14.07
CA ALA A 751 25.36 -23.46 -13.30
C ALA A 751 23.95 -24.02 -13.08
N GLY A 752 22.91 -23.43 -13.68
CA GLY A 752 21.51 -23.87 -13.53
C GLY A 752 20.88 -23.57 -12.17
N LEU A 753 21.46 -22.65 -11.39
CA LEU A 753 20.95 -22.24 -10.08
C LEU A 753 20.09 -20.98 -10.19
N GLU A 754 19.06 -20.88 -9.35
CA GLU A 754 18.27 -19.65 -9.23
C GLU A 754 19.16 -18.48 -8.77
N ALA A 755 19.01 -17.35 -9.46
CA ALA A 755 19.67 -16.09 -9.14
C ALA A 755 18.60 -15.01 -8.95
N GLU A 756 18.79 -14.17 -7.95
CA GLU A 756 17.83 -13.10 -7.63
C GLU A 756 17.63 -12.13 -8.81
N PRO A 757 16.42 -11.56 -8.96
CA PRO A 757 16.17 -10.52 -9.96
C PRO A 757 17.02 -9.28 -9.68
N PHE A 758 17.77 -8.83 -10.68
CA PHE A 758 18.52 -7.58 -10.61
C PHE A 758 17.61 -6.41 -11.03
N THR A 759 17.47 -5.41 -10.16
CA THR A 759 16.86 -4.12 -10.54
C THR A 759 17.98 -3.13 -10.83
N GLY A 760 18.01 -2.60 -12.06
CA GLY A 760 19.07 -1.69 -12.49
C GLY A 760 18.88 -0.24 -12.05
N HIS A 761 17.76 0.10 -11.41
CA HIS A 761 17.43 1.47 -11.03
C HIS A 761 18.25 1.94 -9.82
N LEU A 762 18.83 3.14 -9.91
CA LEU A 762 19.74 3.68 -8.90
C LEU A 762 19.31 5.07 -8.42
N ILE A 763 19.64 5.37 -7.16
CA ILE A 763 19.53 6.72 -6.58
C ILE A 763 20.91 7.33 -6.50
N PHE A 764 21.12 8.52 -7.02
CA PHE A 764 22.37 9.28 -6.91
C PHE A 764 22.17 10.43 -5.92
N ALA A 765 22.68 10.26 -4.69
CA ALA A 765 22.51 11.21 -3.61
C ALA A 765 23.80 12.02 -3.35
N GLY A 766 23.74 13.35 -3.35
CA GLY A 766 24.84 14.19 -2.85
C GLY A 766 24.81 15.63 -3.38
N PRO A 767 25.80 16.47 -3.03
CA PRO A 767 25.87 17.86 -3.49
C PRO A 767 25.98 18.01 -5.03
N PRO A 768 25.57 19.14 -5.62
CA PRO A 768 25.72 19.37 -7.06
C PRO A 768 27.20 19.52 -7.43
N GLY A 769 27.54 19.14 -8.67
CA GLY A 769 28.91 19.23 -9.17
C GLY A 769 29.87 18.15 -8.67
N THR A 770 29.38 17.06 -8.07
CA THR A 770 30.19 15.89 -7.65
C THR A 770 30.32 14.81 -8.74
N GLY A 771 29.92 15.09 -9.98
CA GLY A 771 30.08 14.16 -11.11
C GLY A 771 28.95 13.15 -11.35
N LYS A 772 27.75 13.34 -10.77
CA LYS A 772 26.59 12.44 -10.92
C LYS A 772 26.24 12.11 -12.38
N THR A 773 26.06 13.13 -13.21
CA THR A 773 25.74 12.97 -14.64
C THR A 773 26.86 12.26 -15.40
N THR A 774 28.12 12.54 -15.06
CA THR A 774 29.28 11.86 -15.67
C THR A 774 29.30 10.38 -15.33
N VAL A 775 29.05 10.02 -14.07
CA VAL A 775 28.96 8.62 -13.62
C VAL A 775 27.76 7.91 -14.26
N ALA A 776 26.62 8.57 -14.43
CA ALA A 776 25.45 8.00 -15.10
C ALA A 776 25.76 7.59 -16.56
N ARG A 777 26.53 8.43 -17.28
CA ARG A 777 27.01 8.12 -18.65
C ARG A 777 27.95 6.93 -18.69
N LEU A 778 28.94 6.90 -17.80
CA LEU A 778 29.84 5.75 -17.68
C LEU A 778 29.09 4.46 -17.31
N TYR A 779 28.07 4.56 -16.44
CA TYR A 779 27.24 3.43 -16.06
C TYR A 779 26.39 2.91 -17.25
N GLY A 780 25.80 3.80 -18.05
CA GLY A 780 25.09 3.42 -19.28
C GLY A 780 26.01 2.71 -20.29
N GLU A 781 27.21 3.24 -20.53
CA GLU A 781 28.23 2.62 -21.38
C GLU A 781 28.63 1.23 -20.85
N LEU A 782 28.83 1.10 -19.54
CA LEU A 782 29.18 -0.15 -18.87
C LEU A 782 28.08 -1.21 -19.03
N LEU A 783 26.82 -0.84 -18.78
CA LEU A 783 25.68 -1.75 -18.93
C LEU A 783 25.50 -2.22 -20.39
N ALA A 784 25.71 -1.34 -21.36
CA ALA A 784 25.66 -1.70 -22.78
C ALA A 784 26.80 -2.66 -23.17
N ALA A 785 28.03 -2.38 -22.74
CA ALA A 785 29.20 -3.24 -22.99
C ALA A 785 29.05 -4.63 -22.33
N LEU A 786 28.35 -4.70 -21.19
CA LEU A 786 27.99 -5.94 -20.51
C LEU A 786 26.78 -6.67 -21.13
N GLY A 787 26.11 -6.06 -22.11
CA GLY A 787 24.93 -6.61 -22.78
C GLY A 787 23.63 -6.48 -21.99
N VAL A 788 23.64 -5.73 -20.88
CA VAL A 788 22.48 -5.50 -19.99
C VAL A 788 21.44 -4.63 -20.67
N LEU A 789 21.91 -3.56 -21.32
CA LEU A 789 21.10 -2.63 -22.10
C LEU A 789 21.39 -2.81 -23.59
N ALA A 790 20.38 -2.58 -24.42
CA ALA A 790 20.54 -2.67 -25.87
C ALA A 790 21.56 -1.63 -26.38
N GLN A 791 21.59 -0.46 -25.74
CA GLN A 791 22.39 0.71 -26.07
C GLN A 791 22.86 1.42 -24.77
N GLY A 792 23.90 2.25 -24.87
CA GLY A 792 24.49 2.94 -23.72
C GLY A 792 24.04 4.39 -23.54
N GLN A 793 23.03 4.87 -24.29
CA GLN A 793 22.64 6.28 -24.18
C GLN A 793 22.13 6.63 -22.79
N VAL A 794 22.35 7.90 -22.43
CA VAL A 794 21.71 8.53 -21.29
C VAL A 794 20.82 9.65 -21.79
N VAL A 795 19.53 9.55 -21.52
CA VAL A 795 18.56 10.63 -21.72
C VAL A 795 18.44 11.37 -20.40
N GLU A 796 18.90 12.62 -20.38
CA GLU A 796 18.78 13.50 -19.23
C GLU A 796 17.42 14.20 -19.27
N ALA A 797 16.73 14.23 -18.13
CA ALA A 797 15.43 14.86 -17.97
C ALA A 797 15.37 15.63 -16.65
N ALA A 798 14.68 16.77 -16.67
CA ALA A 798 14.32 17.53 -15.48
C ALA A 798 12.80 17.60 -15.34
N ARG A 799 12.32 18.21 -14.25
CA ARG A 799 10.87 18.42 -14.01
C ARG A 799 10.14 19.02 -15.21
N VAL A 800 10.75 19.98 -15.91
CA VAL A 800 10.13 20.68 -17.07
C VAL A 800 9.88 19.77 -18.27
N ASP A 801 10.65 18.68 -18.38
CA ASP A 801 10.57 17.72 -19.47
C ASP A 801 9.51 16.66 -19.21
N LEU A 802 9.36 16.25 -17.94
CA LEU A 802 8.41 15.23 -17.51
C LEU A 802 7.01 15.80 -17.24
N VAL A 803 6.94 17.04 -16.75
CA VAL A 803 5.71 17.64 -16.25
C VAL A 803 5.06 18.53 -17.31
N GLY A 804 3.76 18.32 -17.54
CA GLY A 804 2.93 19.12 -18.43
C GLY A 804 2.65 20.53 -17.88
N GLN A 805 2.30 21.46 -18.76
CA GLN A 805 1.76 22.77 -18.34
C GLN A 805 0.23 22.73 -18.21
N TYR A 806 -0.39 21.65 -18.72
CA TYR A 806 -1.83 21.42 -18.78
C TYR A 806 -2.16 19.99 -18.31
N ILE A 807 -3.37 19.78 -17.79
CA ILE A 807 -3.85 18.48 -17.27
C ILE A 807 -3.93 17.44 -18.40
N GLY A 808 -3.47 16.22 -18.11
CA GLY A 808 -3.36 15.10 -19.07
C GLY A 808 -2.09 15.11 -19.94
N GLN A 809 -1.32 16.21 -19.97
CA GLN A 809 -0.08 16.29 -20.75
C GLN A 809 1.12 15.62 -20.05
N THR A 810 1.11 15.56 -18.72
CA THR A 810 2.23 15.05 -17.91
C THR A 810 2.50 13.57 -18.16
N ALA A 811 1.45 12.74 -18.18
CA ALA A 811 1.60 11.32 -18.48
C ALA A 811 2.20 11.09 -19.88
N GLN A 812 1.72 11.84 -20.88
CA GLN A 812 2.24 11.76 -22.24
C GLN A 812 3.71 12.19 -22.31
N LYS A 813 4.07 13.35 -21.74
CA LYS A 813 5.47 13.82 -21.71
C LYS A 813 6.40 12.85 -20.99
N THR A 814 5.96 12.32 -19.84
CA THR A 814 6.73 11.34 -19.07
C THR A 814 6.96 10.08 -19.91
N ALA A 815 5.92 9.58 -20.59
CA ALA A 815 6.04 8.45 -21.51
C ALA A 815 6.96 8.73 -22.70
N GLU A 816 6.84 9.89 -23.35
CA GLU A 816 7.72 10.28 -24.46
C GLU A 816 9.19 10.36 -24.04
N VAL A 817 9.48 10.95 -22.88
CA VAL A 817 10.84 11.03 -22.34
C VAL A 817 11.38 9.63 -22.00
N PHE A 818 10.54 8.76 -21.43
CA PHE A 818 10.90 7.39 -21.10
C PHE A 818 11.14 6.55 -22.36
N ASP A 819 10.29 6.69 -23.38
CA ASP A 819 10.41 5.98 -24.65
C ASP A 819 11.68 6.38 -25.40
N ARG A 820 12.10 7.66 -25.33
CA ARG A 820 13.41 8.08 -25.85
C ARG A 820 14.58 7.40 -25.14
N ALA A 821 14.40 7.01 -23.88
CA ALA A 821 15.41 6.33 -23.09
C ALA A 821 15.39 4.80 -23.27
N ARG A 822 14.46 4.24 -24.05
CA ARG A 822 14.39 2.79 -24.32
C ARG A 822 15.69 2.25 -24.84
N GLY A 823 16.08 1.11 -24.28
CA GLY A 823 17.35 0.45 -24.55
C GLY A 823 18.54 1.08 -23.84
N GLY A 824 18.37 2.13 -23.03
CA GLY A 824 19.44 2.89 -22.38
C GLY A 824 19.09 3.32 -20.94
N VAL A 825 19.61 4.48 -20.52
CA VAL A 825 19.42 5.05 -19.18
C VAL A 825 18.58 6.32 -19.24
N LEU A 826 17.53 6.41 -18.42
CA LEU A 826 16.82 7.65 -18.11
C LEU A 826 17.40 8.28 -16.84
N PHE A 827 18.08 9.41 -16.97
CA PHE A 827 18.64 10.15 -15.84
C PHE A 827 17.76 11.37 -15.50
N ILE A 828 17.15 11.35 -14.31
CA ILE A 828 16.29 12.43 -13.82
C ILE A 828 17.06 13.25 -12.79
N ASP A 829 17.46 14.47 -13.16
CA ASP A 829 18.14 15.38 -12.24
C ASP A 829 17.15 16.14 -11.36
N GLU A 830 17.58 16.45 -10.14
CA GLU A 830 16.75 17.06 -9.09
C GLU A 830 15.38 16.38 -8.96
N ALA A 831 15.35 15.04 -8.91
CA ALA A 831 14.11 14.26 -8.93
C ALA A 831 13.17 14.59 -7.78
N TYR A 832 13.70 15.02 -6.63
CA TYR A 832 12.91 15.53 -5.49
C TYR A 832 12.02 16.73 -5.87
N SER A 833 12.34 17.46 -6.94
CA SER A 833 11.50 18.54 -7.45
C SER A 833 10.15 18.03 -7.94
N LEU A 834 10.04 16.76 -8.35
CA LEU A 834 8.77 16.11 -8.73
C LEU A 834 7.85 15.91 -7.51
N SER A 835 8.43 15.71 -6.31
CA SER A 835 7.70 15.51 -5.05
C SER A 835 7.56 16.78 -4.20
N ARG A 836 8.34 17.84 -4.47
CA ARG A 836 8.26 19.12 -3.74
C ARG A 836 6.91 19.79 -3.90
N SER A 837 6.38 20.28 -2.77
CA SER A 837 5.13 21.02 -2.70
C SER A 837 5.32 22.50 -3.07
N GLY A 838 5.25 22.82 -4.37
CA GLY A 838 5.49 24.17 -4.89
C GLY A 838 4.30 24.70 -5.69
N GLY A 839 3.38 25.41 -5.04
CA GLY A 839 2.24 26.07 -5.70
C GLY A 839 1.27 25.11 -6.39
N SER A 840 0.32 25.64 -7.15
CA SER A 840 -0.81 24.93 -7.82
C SER A 840 -0.43 23.85 -8.86
N GLY A 841 0.80 23.32 -8.83
CA GLY A 841 1.34 22.32 -9.77
C GLY A 841 1.78 21.00 -9.12
N ASN A 842 1.33 20.70 -7.89
CA ASN A 842 1.68 19.45 -7.20
C ASN A 842 1.10 18.19 -7.85
N ASP A 843 -0.10 18.28 -8.43
CA ASP A 843 -0.78 17.11 -9.00
C ASP A 843 -0.04 16.58 -10.23
N PHE A 844 0.55 17.47 -11.02
CA PHE A 844 1.33 17.10 -12.20
C PHE A 844 2.66 16.39 -11.84
N GLY A 845 3.32 16.81 -10.76
CA GLY A 845 4.56 16.15 -10.31
C GLY A 845 4.30 14.72 -9.84
N ARG A 846 3.17 14.49 -9.16
CA ARG A 846 2.76 13.17 -8.69
C ARG A 846 2.28 12.27 -9.84
N GLU A 847 1.55 12.83 -10.81
CA GLU A 847 1.17 12.14 -12.05
C GLU A 847 2.40 11.66 -12.83
N ALA A 848 3.47 12.47 -12.90
CA ALA A 848 4.73 12.07 -13.52
C ALA A 848 5.39 10.90 -12.77
N ILE A 849 5.39 10.92 -11.43
CA ILE A 849 5.92 9.83 -10.60
C ILE A 849 5.13 8.54 -10.82
N ASP A 850 3.80 8.61 -10.80
CA ASP A 850 2.94 7.43 -10.97
C ASP A 850 3.10 6.82 -12.38
N THR A 851 3.18 7.68 -13.40
CA THR A 851 3.46 7.27 -14.78
C THR A 851 4.84 6.62 -14.89
N LEU A 852 5.87 7.22 -14.28
CA LEU A 852 7.23 6.69 -14.28
C LEU A 852 7.29 5.32 -13.58
N VAL A 853 6.64 5.15 -12.43
CA VAL A 853 6.59 3.85 -11.71
C VAL A 853 5.91 2.78 -12.57
N LYS A 854 4.82 3.13 -13.27
CA LYS A 854 4.14 2.22 -14.21
C LYS A 854 5.07 1.81 -15.35
N LEU A 855 5.74 2.77 -15.99
CA LEU A 855 6.66 2.52 -17.09
C LEU A 855 7.90 1.71 -16.66
N MET A 856 8.43 1.98 -15.47
CA MET A 856 9.52 1.18 -14.87
C MET A 856 9.10 -0.27 -14.65
N GLU A 857 7.84 -0.54 -14.29
CA GLU A 857 7.33 -1.90 -14.16
C GLU A 857 7.14 -2.56 -15.53
N ASP A 858 6.49 -1.83 -16.45
CA ASP A 858 6.17 -2.34 -17.78
C ASP A 858 7.43 -2.62 -18.61
N HIS A 859 8.51 -1.84 -18.41
CA HIS A 859 9.75 -1.86 -19.18
C HIS A 859 11.01 -2.05 -18.33
N ARG A 860 10.90 -2.82 -17.24
CA ARG A 860 11.98 -3.09 -16.28
C ARG A 860 13.28 -3.62 -16.89
N ASP A 861 13.20 -4.22 -18.08
CA ASP A 861 14.31 -4.88 -18.78
C ASP A 861 14.83 -4.09 -19.99
N GLU A 862 14.27 -2.91 -20.25
CA GLU A 862 14.61 -2.06 -21.39
C GLU A 862 15.23 -0.72 -20.99
N VAL A 863 14.92 -0.22 -19.79
CA VAL A 863 15.34 1.10 -19.32
C VAL A 863 15.86 1.02 -17.90
N VAL A 864 17.07 1.52 -17.68
CA VAL A 864 17.55 1.83 -16.34
C VAL A 864 17.20 3.26 -15.98
N VAL A 865 16.57 3.47 -14.82
CA VAL A 865 16.21 4.80 -14.34
C VAL A 865 17.16 5.19 -13.22
N ILE A 866 17.81 6.34 -13.35
CA ILE A 866 18.66 6.93 -12.32
C ILE A 866 18.03 8.24 -11.86
N VAL A 867 17.71 8.34 -10.59
CA VAL A 867 17.18 9.58 -9.98
C VAL A 867 18.27 10.26 -9.16
N ALA A 868 18.52 11.55 -9.38
CA ALA A 868 19.57 12.30 -8.71
C ALA A 868 19.02 13.45 -7.86
N GLY A 869 19.68 13.74 -6.74
CA GLY A 869 19.31 14.86 -5.88
C GLY A 869 20.14 15.00 -4.61
N TYR A 870 19.76 15.96 -3.76
CA TYR A 870 20.39 16.17 -2.45
C TYR A 870 20.05 15.04 -1.49
N THR A 871 21.04 14.58 -0.70
CA THR A 871 20.89 13.42 0.19
C THR A 871 19.71 13.55 1.14
N SER A 872 19.47 14.73 1.72
CA SER A 872 18.36 15.00 2.64
C SER A 872 16.98 14.99 1.98
N GLU A 873 16.90 15.30 0.68
CA GLU A 873 15.64 15.42 -0.05
C GLU A 873 15.23 14.14 -0.76
N MET A 874 16.20 13.29 -1.13
CA MET A 874 15.93 12.00 -1.77
C MET A 874 15.16 11.04 -0.85
N SER A 875 15.36 11.10 0.47
CA SER A 875 14.53 10.34 1.43
C SER A 875 13.05 10.75 1.35
N GLY A 876 12.76 12.05 1.18
CA GLY A 876 11.40 12.56 1.00
C GLY A 876 10.81 12.18 -0.37
N PHE A 877 11.63 12.13 -1.42
CA PHE A 877 11.21 11.65 -2.75
C PHE A 877 10.79 10.18 -2.73
N LEU A 878 11.54 9.30 -2.08
CA LEU A 878 11.17 7.88 -1.96
C LEU A 878 9.92 7.65 -1.11
N ALA A 879 9.72 8.47 -0.08
CA ALA A 879 8.52 8.42 0.75
C ALA A 879 7.25 8.93 0.01
N ALA A 880 7.41 9.64 -1.11
CA ALA A 880 6.28 10.22 -1.86
C ALA A 880 5.41 9.15 -2.55
N ASN A 881 5.98 8.00 -2.91
CA ASN A 881 5.27 6.87 -3.47
C ASN A 881 5.92 5.54 -3.04
N PRO A 882 5.18 4.63 -2.36
CA PRO A 882 5.69 3.31 -1.96
C PRO A 882 6.28 2.48 -3.11
N GLY A 883 5.78 2.66 -4.33
CA GLY A 883 6.27 2.01 -5.55
C GLY A 883 7.65 2.48 -6.00
N LEU A 884 8.12 3.65 -5.56
CA LEU A 884 9.51 4.10 -5.75
C LEU A 884 10.44 3.36 -4.79
N ALA A 885 10.07 3.26 -3.51
CA ALA A 885 10.89 2.61 -2.49
C ALA A 885 11.13 1.12 -2.80
N SER A 886 10.17 0.43 -3.42
CA SER A 886 10.34 -0.96 -3.82
C SER A 886 11.19 -1.17 -5.08
N ARG A 887 11.31 -0.15 -5.95
CA ARG A 887 12.01 -0.24 -7.26
C ARG A 887 13.42 0.33 -7.24
N PHE A 888 13.68 1.28 -6.35
CA PHE A 888 15.01 1.85 -6.12
C PHE A 888 15.65 1.20 -4.89
N ALA A 889 16.17 -0.01 -5.07
CA ALA A 889 16.75 -0.79 -3.97
C ALA A 889 18.14 -0.29 -3.52
N ARG A 890 18.83 0.52 -4.35
CA ARG A 890 20.22 0.94 -4.11
C ARG A 890 20.41 2.45 -4.30
N SER A 891 21.25 3.02 -3.44
CA SER A 891 21.63 4.43 -3.46
C SER A 891 23.14 4.58 -3.47
N LEU A 892 23.65 5.35 -4.43
CA LEU A 892 25.05 5.75 -4.55
C LEU A 892 25.22 7.13 -3.92
N THR A 893 26.05 7.21 -2.88
CA THR A 893 26.35 8.45 -2.17
C THR A 893 27.58 9.13 -2.77
N PHE A 894 27.39 10.37 -3.22
CA PHE A 894 28.44 11.23 -3.75
C PHE A 894 28.89 12.18 -2.66
N ALA A 895 29.97 11.83 -1.97
CA ALA A 895 30.59 12.68 -0.96
C ALA A 895 31.10 14.01 -1.57
N PRO A 896 31.11 15.10 -0.80
CA PRO A 896 31.82 16.32 -1.19
C PRO A 896 33.32 16.05 -1.36
N TYR A 897 33.97 16.80 -2.24
CA TYR A 897 35.43 16.70 -2.43
C TYR A 897 36.16 17.27 -1.22
N ASP A 898 37.25 16.64 -0.81
CA ASP A 898 38.23 17.22 0.10
C ASP A 898 39.08 18.28 -0.61
N VAL A 899 39.88 19.01 0.14
CA VAL A 899 40.74 20.09 -0.40
C VAL A 899 41.71 19.56 -1.45
N ASP A 900 42.28 18.37 -1.23
CA ASP A 900 43.16 17.71 -2.19
C ASP A 900 42.41 17.35 -3.48
N GLY A 901 41.16 16.88 -3.38
CA GLY A 901 40.29 16.61 -4.52
C GLY A 901 39.92 17.87 -5.31
N LEU A 902 39.57 18.97 -4.63
CA LEU A 902 39.30 20.26 -5.27
C LEU A 902 40.53 20.82 -6.00
N LEU A 903 41.71 20.70 -5.37
CA LEU A 903 42.99 21.10 -5.97
C LEU A 903 43.30 20.26 -7.21
N ALA A 904 43.11 18.93 -7.14
CA ALA A 904 43.33 18.05 -8.28
C ALA A 904 42.40 18.38 -9.47
N ILE A 905 41.14 18.72 -9.21
CA ILE A 905 40.19 19.16 -10.25
C ILE A 905 40.66 20.46 -10.90
N PHE A 906 41.10 21.45 -10.10
CA PHE A 906 41.62 22.72 -10.64
C PHE A 906 42.86 22.51 -11.50
N LEU A 907 43.81 21.69 -11.03
CA LEU A 907 45.04 21.38 -11.76
C LEU A 907 44.76 20.64 -13.06
N GLY A 908 43.81 19.70 -13.07
CA GLY A 908 43.38 19.01 -14.28
C GLY A 908 42.80 19.97 -15.33
N LYS A 909 41.95 20.91 -14.91
CA LYS A 909 41.39 21.95 -15.79
C LYS A 909 42.46 22.90 -16.33
N ALA A 910 43.37 23.36 -15.46
CA ALA A 910 44.48 24.21 -15.87
C ALA A 910 45.35 23.51 -16.92
N GLY A 911 45.71 22.24 -16.69
CA GLY A 911 46.49 21.44 -17.64
C GLY A 911 45.78 21.26 -18.99
N ALA A 912 44.47 20.98 -18.99
CA ALA A 912 43.69 20.84 -20.22
C ALA A 912 43.56 22.15 -21.02
N ALA A 913 43.71 23.30 -20.36
CA ALA A 913 43.69 24.63 -20.96
C ALA A 913 45.11 25.22 -21.17
N ASP A 914 46.14 24.37 -21.17
CA ASP A 914 47.56 24.74 -21.34
C ASP A 914 48.11 25.73 -20.30
N TYR A 915 47.51 25.80 -19.11
CA TYR A 915 48.00 26.59 -17.98
C TYR A 915 48.90 25.77 -17.05
N LEU A 916 50.04 26.36 -16.69
CA LEU A 916 50.96 25.91 -15.67
C LEU A 916 50.58 26.53 -14.31
N VAL A 917 50.52 25.70 -13.28
CA VAL A 917 50.25 26.10 -11.89
C VAL A 917 51.47 25.74 -11.02
N PRO A 918 52.39 26.70 -10.78
CA PRO A 918 53.58 26.50 -9.95
C PRO A 918 53.25 26.26 -8.48
N ASP A 919 54.19 25.68 -7.72
CA ASP A 919 53.98 25.32 -6.29
C ASP A 919 53.49 26.48 -5.41
N PRO A 920 53.98 27.73 -5.53
CA PRO A 920 53.42 28.86 -4.78
C PRO A 920 51.93 29.09 -5.06
N THR A 921 51.49 28.91 -6.31
CA THR A 921 50.09 29.05 -6.70
C THR A 921 49.26 27.86 -6.19
N ARG A 922 49.82 26.65 -6.17
CA ARG A 922 49.19 25.47 -5.57
C ARG A 922 48.94 25.65 -4.07
N GLN A 923 49.93 26.18 -3.35
CA GLN A 923 49.79 26.49 -1.92
C GLN A 923 48.72 27.56 -1.67
N ALA A 924 48.66 28.60 -2.52
CA ALA A 924 47.62 29.62 -2.45
C ALA A 924 46.22 29.05 -2.72
N LEU A 925 46.08 28.14 -3.69
CA LEU A 925 44.83 27.43 -3.98
C LEU A 925 44.39 26.54 -2.81
N ALA A 926 45.31 25.76 -2.24
CA ALA A 926 45.00 24.91 -1.08
C ALA A 926 44.56 25.76 0.13
N ALA A 927 45.24 26.86 0.41
CA ALA A 927 44.85 27.79 1.47
C ALA A 927 43.50 28.47 1.20
N HIS A 928 43.20 28.81 -0.06
CA HIS A 928 41.91 29.35 -0.47
C HIS A 928 40.79 28.33 -0.23
N PHE A 929 40.97 27.08 -0.67
CA PHE A 929 39.98 26.02 -0.47
C PHE A 929 39.75 25.69 1.00
N GLU A 930 40.81 25.66 1.83
CA GLU A 930 40.66 25.46 3.28
C GLU A 930 39.90 26.62 3.95
N ALA A 931 40.19 27.86 3.55
CA ALA A 931 39.54 29.05 4.11
C ALA A 931 38.06 29.20 3.69
N THR A 932 37.65 28.59 2.57
CA THR A 932 36.28 28.64 2.06
C THR A 932 35.55 27.30 2.15
N ARG A 933 36.04 26.38 3.00
CA ARG A 933 35.50 25.02 3.20
C ARG A 933 33.99 24.98 3.46
N ASP A 934 33.46 25.92 4.24
CA ASP A 934 32.03 26.01 4.53
C ASP A 934 31.19 26.46 3.32
N GLN A 935 31.77 27.22 2.38
CA GLN A 935 31.10 27.67 1.15
C GLN A 935 31.02 26.57 0.07
N TYR A 936 31.89 25.55 0.11
CA TYR A 936 31.87 24.46 -0.86
C TYR A 936 30.88 23.34 -0.53
N THR A 937 30.25 23.38 0.65
CA THR A 937 29.33 22.32 1.13
C THR A 937 28.15 22.10 0.16
N ASP A 938 27.76 23.13 -0.60
CA ASP A 938 26.63 23.10 -1.54
C ASP A 938 27.02 23.07 -3.04
N GLY A 939 28.31 22.95 -3.43
CA GLY A 939 28.70 23.10 -4.85
C GLY A 939 30.13 22.73 -5.28
N ASN A 940 30.62 21.54 -4.93
CA ASN A 940 32.06 21.21 -4.96
C ASN A 940 32.79 21.37 -6.33
N GLY A 941 32.31 20.84 -7.45
CA GLY A 941 33.02 20.95 -8.75
C GLY A 941 32.67 22.20 -9.58
N ARG A 942 31.47 22.77 -9.38
CA ARG A 942 31.02 23.98 -10.09
C ARG A 942 31.74 25.24 -9.59
N GLU A 943 32.03 25.32 -8.30
CA GLU A 943 32.78 26.44 -7.73
C GLU A 943 34.26 26.44 -8.17
N VAL A 944 34.88 25.26 -8.32
CA VAL A 944 36.22 25.16 -8.92
C VAL A 944 36.25 25.68 -10.36
N ASP A 945 35.19 25.43 -11.14
CA ASP A 945 35.07 25.98 -12.50
C ASP A 945 34.96 27.52 -12.49
N LYS A 946 34.17 28.08 -11.57
CA LYS A 946 34.07 29.53 -11.38
C LYS A 946 35.40 30.15 -10.98
N LEU A 947 36.09 29.53 -10.00
CA LEU A 947 37.40 29.98 -9.55
C LEU A 947 38.43 29.92 -10.68
N PHE A 948 38.45 28.84 -11.47
CA PHE A 948 39.33 28.71 -12.62
C PHE A 948 39.07 29.80 -13.66
N ARG A 949 37.81 30.05 -14.03
CA ARG A 949 37.46 31.15 -14.95
C ARG A 949 37.86 32.52 -14.40
N SER A 950 37.68 32.74 -13.10
CA SER A 950 38.12 33.97 -12.43
C SER A 950 39.64 34.13 -12.50
N ALA A 951 40.39 33.05 -12.23
CA ALA A 951 41.85 33.04 -12.31
C ALA A 951 42.37 33.32 -13.72
N VAL A 952 41.76 32.71 -14.74
CA VAL A 952 42.06 32.98 -16.16
C VAL A 952 41.76 34.45 -16.50
N THR A 953 40.67 35.01 -15.97
CA THR A 953 40.32 36.42 -16.19
C THR A 953 41.31 37.37 -15.52
N ALA A 954 41.76 37.06 -14.30
CA ALA A 954 42.77 37.83 -13.58
C ALA A 954 44.14 37.78 -14.29
N HIS A 955 44.53 36.58 -14.74
CA HIS A 955 45.72 36.36 -15.57
C HIS A 955 45.69 37.19 -16.86
N ALA A 956 44.54 37.20 -17.56
CA ALA A 956 44.36 38.00 -18.78
C ALA A 956 44.53 39.50 -18.50
N ARG A 957 43.94 40.03 -17.41
CA ARG A 957 44.12 41.44 -17.01
C ARG A 957 45.58 41.78 -16.70
N ARG A 958 46.28 40.89 -15.99
CA ARG A 958 47.68 41.06 -15.60
C ARG A 958 48.62 41.07 -16.81
N THR A 959 48.45 40.10 -17.71
CA THR A 959 49.25 40.01 -18.93
C THR A 959 49.01 41.18 -19.87
N GLU A 960 47.76 41.64 -20.01
CA GLU A 960 47.41 42.84 -20.79
C GLU A 960 48.02 44.12 -20.19
N HIS A 961 48.01 44.26 -18.86
CA HIS A 961 48.68 45.39 -18.20
C HIS A 961 50.20 45.40 -18.45
N LEU A 962 50.85 44.23 -18.37
CA LEU A 962 52.28 44.07 -18.68
C LEU A 962 52.59 44.41 -20.15
N ALA A 963 51.74 44.01 -21.09
CA ALA A 963 51.87 44.39 -22.50
C ALA A 963 51.77 45.91 -22.69
N ASN A 964 50.81 46.55 -22.02
CA ASN A 964 50.59 48.01 -22.10
C ASN A 964 51.72 48.85 -21.46
N THR A 965 52.52 48.26 -20.57
CA THR A 965 53.74 48.89 -20.01
C THR A 965 54.99 48.72 -20.91
N GLY A 966 54.83 48.17 -22.12
CA GLY A 966 55.92 48.02 -23.11
C GLY A 966 56.72 46.72 -22.97
N THR A 967 56.25 45.74 -22.20
CA THR A 967 56.93 44.46 -21.99
C THR A 967 56.52 43.44 -23.05
N HIS A 968 57.49 42.83 -23.75
CA HIS A 968 57.20 41.73 -24.68
C HIS A 968 56.88 40.45 -23.88
N LEU A 969 55.64 39.97 -23.96
CA LEU A 969 55.20 38.80 -23.22
C LEU A 969 55.86 37.52 -23.75
N THR A 970 56.38 36.70 -22.84
CA THR A 970 56.96 35.39 -23.13
C THR A 970 55.89 34.29 -23.06
N ARG A 971 56.11 33.15 -23.75
CA ARG A 971 55.20 31.99 -23.69
C ARG A 971 54.91 31.57 -22.25
N THR A 972 55.93 31.56 -21.40
CA THR A 972 55.80 31.21 -19.98
C THR A 972 54.88 32.18 -19.24
N GLN A 973 54.92 33.48 -19.52
CA GLN A 973 54.02 34.46 -18.89
C GLN A 973 52.56 34.30 -19.35
N LEU A 974 52.35 33.92 -20.61
CA LEU A 974 51.01 33.67 -21.17
C LEU A 974 50.38 32.37 -20.67
N THR A 975 51.18 31.42 -20.17
CA THR A 975 50.68 30.12 -19.72
C THR A 975 50.77 29.90 -18.21
N THR A 976 51.31 30.82 -17.41
CA THR A 976 51.51 30.59 -15.96
C THR A 976 50.54 31.38 -15.09
N LEU A 977 49.77 30.68 -14.25
CA LEU A 977 48.93 31.27 -13.20
C LEU A 977 49.76 31.53 -11.93
N HIS A 978 49.69 32.76 -11.41
CA HIS A 978 50.38 33.18 -10.18
C HIS A 978 49.42 33.26 -8.99
N PRO A 979 49.92 33.28 -7.74
CA PRO A 979 49.07 33.39 -6.54
C PRO A 979 48.12 34.59 -6.55
N GLU A 980 48.56 35.70 -7.16
CA GLU A 980 47.79 36.93 -7.32
C GLU A 980 46.58 36.80 -8.28
N ASP A 981 46.56 35.75 -9.12
CA ASP A 981 45.42 35.49 -10.01
C ASP A 981 44.28 34.74 -9.26
N ILE A 982 44.56 34.17 -8.08
CA ILE A 982 43.60 33.33 -7.32
C ILE A 982 42.80 34.14 -6.29
N THR A 983 43.37 35.23 -5.75
CA THR A 983 42.73 36.06 -4.72
C THR A 983 42.47 37.47 -5.26
N PRO A 984 41.22 37.96 -5.27
CA PRO A 984 40.99 39.36 -5.62
C PRO A 984 41.58 40.23 -4.51
N ARG A 985 42.51 41.14 -4.86
CA ARG A 985 42.83 42.25 -3.97
C ARG A 985 41.53 43.03 -3.69
N PRO A 986 41.29 43.52 -2.47
CA PRO A 986 40.33 44.60 -2.31
C PRO A 986 40.75 45.72 -3.26
N LEU A 987 39.80 46.23 -4.04
CA LEU A 987 40.00 47.42 -4.86
C LEU A 987 40.40 48.56 -3.91
N GLU A 988 41.64 49.02 -4.02
CA GLU A 988 42.03 50.35 -3.51
C GLU A 988 41.52 51.44 -4.46
#